data_AF-A0A954VU43-F1
#
_entry.id   AF-A0A954VU43-F1
#
_cell.length_a   1.000
_cell.length_b   1.000
_cell.length_c   1.000
_cell.angle_alpha   90.00
_cell.angle_beta   90.00
_cell.angle_gamma   90.00
#
_symmetry.space_group_name_H-M   'P 1'
#
loop_
_entity.id
_entity.type
_entity.pdbx_description
1 polymer ?
#
loop_
_entity_poly.entity_id
_entity_poly.type
_entity_poly.pdbx_seq_one_letter_code
_entity_poly.pdbx_strand_id
1 'polypeptide(L)'
;HSITSGIQLNSGRLNVHSDLETSSLVLENESNLLLQAPLTVTDFMDLRNGNVDASRGSIRGVQAIQKTTPGHVNIYGLGSDFAGELNLHEGSVNIFGTQAIGSGTINVLSSNVLLNVQADDQLANATVRLNNAQLNSQGTAVFQAAAFGGTLDLGDQGSVLTPAQSMRLAGPVVGGDLDLRTTELASHLILSSPGVAYTGRTRIHGGIQLATLSLEEQASLISTSGIELDRATLELHAGATNRNRIGDAIPITMSSSRLEVFGGDERIGHISAVAGRNQVVSTSSQVRIQSLEIDTASTMQFQFDSPQGLRISNWSNTPFLGSHVVTFTDQLRFGKYDQVEGILPLADETMNTGEASSWNTTDHVGVRSAVVSNSVTVESMTMINDIDPANVTINDQAVLTIESGGVILSSSGRLEGPGRITAGGAGPTGTLWFHTEANDSASVLVNISDHPGQDGLFDPVTLGPLDADNRPVSVVFSGGYVELYGANSYSGQTHIFGADVMIRTPSALANSPLAIRGGSLSSEAVPDVQFQLPTVRLTDGTLAGDFLVTEEFWIDSGVQRGNIEGPRITKASDGLAVLYGVQNFTGTLDVQEGMLRLMQPLTEANVVVHTGARLEVNRSVPDKLTLAGGSLVPIFGSGTMEASMQSQLVVTQDSTIGGFWHNDGFLSQGSVQIESGVTLALEGIADSKLTNLDLQNGSKLSLMQNGTTMIEGHLQVGGVAGIEIAESANLIVGNNARLVAQTPDSRLHIDFAQGLAPVKFRNYVAGPGTSLAMLVNGEKIPFVVEGAGSTLEGSGQFQQPVQLLAGGTISPGDQGTDNSIGHLRVAGNLDSQANSTWLIEMRNAVGAPGVDWDAVTVDGQISVSTSPPPTFVFQATEANGIQFDPRQPYRWQFANGNTNHTGTLNANIVTAGFSAATLPFGAAFSVISEPNGLYLVYQVLLGDFSGNGVLDVADIDQLNQQIRSGQMDLAYDLTNDGLVNAADRVDWVRNLGNTYFGDANFDGEFNSSDLVQIFTANTYEQGLATWATGDWNGDGRFTSADLVAAFQDGGFELGPRTALQAVPEPSSLLLWLPLVLCLSKLRLYVCQR
;
A
#
# COMPACT_ATOMS: atom_id res chain seq x y z
N HIS A 1 12.76 44.55 4.19
CA HIS A 1 11.47 45.10 4.65
C HIS A 1 11.20 44.63 6.05
N SER A 2 10.65 45.47 6.95
CA SER A 2 10.27 45.07 8.30
C SER A 2 8.75 45.11 8.44
N ILE A 3 8.14 43.98 8.75
CA ILE A 3 6.72 43.85 9.10
C ILE A 3 6.68 43.68 10.62
N THR A 4 6.22 44.72 11.32
CA THR A 4 6.16 44.70 12.79
C THR A 4 5.07 43.78 13.35
N SER A 5 4.12 43.38 12.52
CA SER A 5 3.07 42.41 12.83
C SER A 5 3.43 41.01 12.33
N GLY A 6 2.93 39.96 12.99
CA GLY A 6 3.09 38.59 12.51
C GLY A 6 2.48 38.37 11.12
N ILE A 7 3.03 37.39 10.39
CA ILE A 7 2.49 36.92 9.11
C ILE A 7 1.75 35.61 9.36
N GLN A 8 0.50 35.51 8.94
CA GLN A 8 -0.27 34.26 8.96
C GLN A 8 -0.71 33.93 7.53
N LEU A 9 -0.26 32.80 7.02
CA LEU A 9 -0.66 32.24 5.72
C LEU A 9 -1.64 31.11 5.97
N ASN A 10 -2.92 31.37 5.74
CA ASN A 10 -3.95 30.34 5.88
C ASN A 10 -3.96 29.37 4.70
N SER A 11 -3.62 29.84 3.50
CA SER A 11 -3.39 29.05 2.29
C SER A 11 -2.58 29.90 1.29
N GLY A 12 -2.04 29.28 0.24
CA GLY A 12 -1.37 29.99 -0.86
C GLY A 12 0.17 29.98 -0.78
N ARG A 13 0.82 31.03 -1.29
CA ARG A 13 2.28 31.08 -1.44
C ARG A 13 2.88 32.44 -1.07
N LEU A 14 3.90 32.45 -0.21
CA LEU A 14 4.72 33.62 0.10
C LEU A 14 6.12 33.46 -0.53
N ASN A 15 6.45 34.33 -1.48
CA ASN A 15 7.77 34.40 -2.10
C ASN A 15 8.57 35.57 -1.50
N VAL A 16 9.69 35.27 -0.84
CA VAL A 16 10.58 36.29 -0.26
C VAL A 16 11.78 36.50 -1.19
N HIS A 17 11.77 37.60 -1.96
CA HIS A 17 12.82 37.94 -2.94
C HIS A 17 13.88 38.92 -2.40
N SER A 18 13.69 39.47 -1.21
CA SER A 18 14.62 40.39 -0.53
C SER A 18 14.49 40.22 0.97
N ASP A 19 15.49 40.65 1.74
CA ASP A 19 15.51 40.51 3.20
C ASP A 19 14.18 40.95 3.84
N LEU A 20 13.54 40.04 4.57
CA LEU A 20 12.27 40.27 5.25
C LEU A 20 12.45 40.03 6.74
N GLU A 21 12.02 40.97 7.57
CA GLU A 21 11.96 40.84 9.02
C GLU A 21 10.49 40.82 9.47
N THR A 22 10.12 39.85 10.30
CA THR A 22 8.79 39.74 10.92
C THR A 22 8.88 39.35 12.40
N SER A 23 7.86 39.66 13.19
CA SER A 23 7.79 39.20 14.58
C SER A 23 7.49 37.70 14.65
N SER A 24 6.50 37.23 13.90
CA SER A 24 6.09 35.81 13.87
C SER A 24 5.66 35.38 12.47
N LEU A 25 5.64 34.07 12.23
CA LEU A 25 5.17 33.47 10.98
C LEU A 25 4.39 32.18 11.25
N VAL A 26 3.14 32.09 10.79
CA VAL A 26 2.28 30.90 10.91
C VAL A 26 1.90 30.40 9.51
N LEU A 27 2.12 29.13 9.21
CA LEU A 27 1.73 28.47 7.95
C LEU A 27 0.63 27.44 8.19
N GLU A 28 -0.54 27.61 7.57
CA GLU A 28 -1.69 26.71 7.63
C GLU A 28 -2.13 26.22 6.23
N ASN A 29 -3.01 25.22 6.18
CA ASN A 29 -3.64 24.62 4.99
C ASN A 29 -2.79 24.63 3.70
N GLU A 30 -1.74 23.80 3.68
CA GLU A 30 -0.89 23.57 2.50
C GLU A 30 -0.18 24.83 1.96
N SER A 31 0.11 25.80 2.83
CA SER A 31 0.82 27.02 2.46
C SER A 31 2.26 26.75 2.01
N ASN A 32 2.74 27.51 1.03
CA ASN A 32 4.09 27.40 0.48
C ASN A 32 4.91 28.65 0.79
N LEU A 33 5.98 28.52 1.57
CA LEU A 33 6.97 29.56 1.79
C LEU A 33 8.20 29.29 0.91
N LEU A 34 8.47 30.16 -0.07
CA LEU A 34 9.70 30.09 -0.88
C LEU A 34 10.61 31.27 -0.55
N LEU A 35 11.80 30.98 -0.04
CA LEU A 35 12.81 31.96 0.30
C LEU A 35 13.89 32.02 -0.78
N GLN A 36 13.95 33.14 -1.49
CA GLN A 36 15.06 33.51 -2.39
C GLN A 36 16.01 34.55 -1.76
N ALA A 37 15.68 35.01 -0.55
CA ALA A 37 16.47 35.91 0.28
C ALA A 37 16.26 35.56 1.77
N PRO A 38 17.11 36.04 2.69
CA PRO A 38 16.94 35.86 4.13
C PRO A 38 15.57 36.29 4.69
N LEU A 39 15.00 35.46 5.56
CA LEU A 39 13.84 35.76 6.38
C LEU A 39 14.26 35.77 7.86
N THR A 40 14.24 36.92 8.50
CA THR A 40 14.44 37.05 9.95
C THR A 40 13.09 37.02 10.65
N VAL A 41 12.83 36.02 11.49
CA VAL A 41 11.65 35.99 12.36
C VAL A 41 12.14 36.11 13.80
N THR A 42 11.66 37.12 14.54
CA THR A 42 12.26 37.48 15.84
C THR A 42 11.66 36.79 17.06
N ASP A 43 10.45 36.23 16.95
CA ASP A 43 9.73 35.57 18.04
C ASP A 43 9.57 34.06 17.79
N PHE A 44 8.50 33.65 17.09
CA PHE A 44 8.22 32.24 16.80
C PHE A 44 7.74 32.00 15.37
N MET A 45 7.99 30.78 14.86
CA MET A 45 7.46 30.27 13.60
C MET A 45 6.67 28.99 13.86
N ASP A 46 5.38 28.93 13.48
CA ASP A 46 4.51 27.76 13.67
C ASP A 46 4.14 27.16 12.31
N LEU A 47 4.64 25.95 12.04
CA LEU A 47 4.42 25.20 10.79
C LEU A 47 3.29 24.21 11.02
N ARG A 48 2.05 24.53 10.65
CA ARG A 48 0.92 23.62 10.87
C ARG A 48 0.77 22.61 9.74
N ASN A 49 0.77 23.08 8.50
CA ASN A 49 0.72 22.26 7.28
C ASN A 49 1.27 23.07 6.08
N GLY A 50 2.11 22.47 5.23
CA GLY A 50 2.65 23.15 4.04
C GLY A 50 4.11 22.85 3.71
N ASN A 51 4.69 23.66 2.81
CA ASN A 51 6.08 23.53 2.36
C ASN A 51 6.89 24.79 2.70
N VAL A 52 8.10 24.60 3.23
CA VAL A 52 9.12 25.64 3.43
C VAL A 52 10.30 25.31 2.53
N ASP A 53 10.58 26.13 1.52
CA ASP A 53 11.76 25.99 0.67
C ASP A 53 12.70 27.15 0.94
N ALA A 54 13.77 26.89 1.71
CA ALA A 54 14.87 27.81 1.93
C ALA A 54 16.14 27.40 1.19
N SER A 55 16.04 26.59 0.13
CA SER A 55 17.19 26.11 -0.65
C SER A 55 18.01 27.26 -1.29
N ARG A 56 17.39 28.43 -1.49
CA ARG A 56 18.03 29.64 -2.04
C ARG A 56 18.08 30.81 -1.06
N GLY A 57 17.67 30.61 0.20
CA GLY A 57 17.59 31.63 1.24
C GLY A 57 18.08 31.12 2.59
N SER A 58 17.71 31.81 3.67
CA SER A 58 18.01 31.37 5.03
C SER A 58 16.96 31.88 6.00
N ILE A 59 16.58 31.07 6.98
CA ILE A 59 15.77 31.54 8.11
C ILE A 59 16.72 31.95 9.24
N ARG A 60 16.60 33.20 9.71
CA ARG A 60 17.45 33.80 10.75
C ARG A 60 16.61 34.31 11.92
N GLY A 61 17.24 34.54 13.07
CA GLY A 61 16.61 35.17 14.24
C GLY A 61 15.58 34.31 14.99
N VAL A 62 15.07 33.24 14.38
CA VAL A 62 14.09 32.35 15.01
C VAL A 62 14.74 31.64 16.18
N GLN A 63 14.19 31.83 17.39
CA GLN A 63 14.57 31.02 18.55
C GLN A 63 14.04 29.59 18.41
N ALA A 64 12.77 29.44 18.04
CA ALA A 64 12.14 28.14 17.83
C ALA A 64 11.15 28.15 16.64
N ILE A 65 11.30 27.15 15.77
CA ILE A 65 10.29 26.72 14.81
C ILE A 65 9.49 25.61 15.49
N GLN A 66 8.17 25.71 15.52
CA GLN A 66 7.28 24.72 16.14
C GLN A 66 6.41 24.05 15.09
N LYS A 67 6.11 22.77 15.31
CA LYS A 67 5.13 21.98 14.54
C LYS A 67 4.12 21.42 15.53
N THR A 68 2.98 22.11 15.67
CA THR A 68 2.05 21.91 16.81
C THR A 68 0.76 21.15 16.49
N THR A 69 0.46 20.91 15.20
CA THR A 69 -0.81 20.29 14.78
C THR A 69 -0.60 18.97 14.03
N PRO A 70 -1.64 18.13 13.87
CA PRO A 70 -1.60 17.03 12.91
C PRO A 70 -1.41 17.57 11.47
N GLY A 71 -0.69 16.84 10.63
CA GLY A 71 -0.42 17.22 9.22
C GLY A 71 1.04 17.08 8.82
N HIS A 72 1.31 17.23 7.52
CA HIS A 72 2.64 17.05 6.93
C HIS A 72 3.30 18.41 6.64
N VAL A 73 4.59 18.53 6.91
CA VAL A 73 5.40 19.70 6.52
C VAL A 73 6.64 19.25 5.77
N ASN A 74 6.90 19.80 4.60
CA ASN A 74 8.16 19.58 3.88
C ASN A 74 9.07 20.80 4.02
N ILE A 75 10.32 20.58 4.44
CA ILE A 75 11.34 21.62 4.61
C ILE A 75 12.48 21.33 3.63
N TYR A 76 12.60 22.11 2.56
CA TYR A 76 13.71 22.06 1.61
C TYR A 76 14.79 23.04 2.06
N GLY A 77 15.56 22.64 3.07
CA GLY A 77 16.57 23.47 3.74
C GLY A 77 16.01 24.54 4.69
N LEU A 78 16.72 24.79 5.78
CA LEU A 78 16.55 25.97 6.67
C LEU A 78 17.68 27.01 6.48
N GLY A 79 18.72 26.62 5.73
CA GLY A 79 19.94 27.39 5.53
C GLY A 79 21.03 27.04 6.54
N SER A 80 22.29 27.25 6.15
CA SER A 80 23.46 27.01 7.00
C SER A 80 23.53 27.91 8.24
N ASP A 81 22.86 29.06 8.21
CA ASP A 81 22.78 30.03 9.31
C ASP A 81 21.72 29.68 10.38
N PHE A 82 20.91 28.64 10.17
CA PHE A 82 19.94 28.24 11.18
C PHE A 82 20.66 27.68 12.42
N ALA A 83 20.43 28.33 13.56
CA ALA A 83 21.00 27.98 14.87
C ALA A 83 19.93 27.88 15.97
N GLY A 84 18.65 27.88 15.59
CA GLY A 84 17.52 27.78 16.51
C GLY A 84 17.11 26.33 16.80
N GLU A 85 15.96 26.19 17.47
CA GLU A 85 15.32 24.90 17.72
C GLU A 85 14.21 24.61 16.71
N LEU A 86 14.07 23.37 16.25
CA LEU A 86 12.92 22.85 15.52
C LEU A 86 12.18 21.87 16.43
N ASN A 87 11.11 22.34 17.07
CA ASN A 87 10.34 21.61 18.08
C ASN A 87 9.10 20.96 17.44
N LEU A 88 9.11 19.63 17.39
CA LEU A 88 8.06 18.84 16.74
C LEU A 88 7.14 18.22 17.81
N HIS A 89 5.89 18.68 17.87
CA HIS A 89 4.90 18.21 18.84
C HIS A 89 3.88 17.23 18.23
N GLU A 90 3.45 17.42 16.97
CA GLU A 90 2.48 16.55 16.31
C GLU A 90 2.68 16.46 14.78
N GLY A 91 2.24 15.36 14.15
CA GLY A 91 2.21 15.22 12.69
C GLY A 91 3.50 14.66 12.10
N SER A 92 3.92 15.14 10.93
CA SER A 92 5.20 14.71 10.36
C SER A 92 5.94 15.85 9.68
N VAL A 93 7.27 15.74 9.67
CA VAL A 93 8.15 16.69 9.01
C VAL A 93 9.12 15.91 8.13
N ASN A 94 9.11 16.22 6.84
CA ASN A 94 10.13 15.77 5.90
C ASN A 94 11.14 16.89 5.71
N ILE A 95 12.43 16.63 5.90
CA ILE A 95 13.51 17.60 5.69
C ILE A 95 14.37 17.11 4.52
N PHE A 96 14.48 17.94 3.49
CA PHE A 96 15.19 17.65 2.25
C PHE A 96 16.38 18.59 2.02
N GLY A 97 17.41 18.09 1.33
CA GLY A 97 18.49 18.89 0.73
C GLY A 97 19.83 18.88 1.49
N THR A 98 20.86 19.44 0.84
CA THR A 98 22.28 19.36 1.28
C THR A 98 22.67 20.34 2.40
N GLN A 99 21.87 21.37 2.67
CA GLN A 99 22.06 22.36 3.75
C GLN A 99 20.86 22.40 4.70
N ALA A 100 20.40 21.21 5.10
CA ALA A 100 19.09 21.02 5.68
C ALA A 100 18.82 21.87 6.94
N ILE A 101 19.73 21.94 7.92
CA ILE A 101 19.40 22.43 9.30
C ILE A 101 20.51 23.29 9.95
N GLY A 102 21.61 23.60 9.26
CA GLY A 102 22.71 24.37 9.88
C GLY A 102 23.25 23.71 11.16
N SER A 103 23.47 24.51 12.21
CA SER A 103 23.88 24.05 13.55
C SER A 103 22.73 23.95 14.56
N GLY A 104 21.49 24.06 14.07
CA GLY A 104 20.30 24.02 14.89
C GLY A 104 20.05 22.67 15.57
N THR A 105 19.10 22.68 16.49
CA THR A 105 18.65 21.48 17.21
C THR A 105 17.26 21.08 16.74
N ILE A 106 17.04 19.83 16.33
CA ILE A 106 15.70 19.27 16.15
C ILE A 106 15.30 18.56 17.44
N ASN A 107 14.18 18.94 18.04
CA ASN A 107 13.61 18.24 19.18
C ASN A 107 12.31 17.54 18.76
N VAL A 108 12.28 16.21 18.79
CA VAL A 108 11.05 15.42 18.63
C VAL A 108 10.43 15.23 20.02
N LEU A 109 9.32 15.92 20.28
CA LEU A 109 8.72 16.05 21.61
C LEU A 109 7.46 15.19 21.80
N SER A 110 7.15 14.27 20.87
CA SER A 110 5.95 13.43 20.95
C SER A 110 6.12 12.19 20.08
N SER A 111 5.51 11.07 20.48
CA SER A 111 5.46 9.85 19.68
C SER A 111 4.58 9.94 18.44
N ASN A 112 3.67 10.91 18.39
CA ASN A 112 2.81 11.13 17.22
C ASN A 112 3.53 11.95 16.14
N VAL A 113 4.85 12.10 16.26
CA VAL A 113 5.70 12.78 15.29
C VAL A 113 6.51 11.77 14.51
N LEU A 114 6.36 11.82 13.19
CA LEU A 114 7.27 11.17 12.26
C LEU A 114 8.25 12.20 11.70
N LEU A 115 9.52 12.11 12.09
CA LEU A 115 10.59 12.90 11.47
C LEU A 115 11.20 12.08 10.34
N ASN A 116 11.14 12.58 9.11
CA ASN A 116 11.81 11.97 7.96
C ASN A 116 12.90 12.93 7.46
N VAL A 117 14.15 12.50 7.47
CA VAL A 117 15.27 13.33 7.05
C VAL A 117 15.96 12.70 5.84
N GLN A 118 15.78 13.33 4.68
CA GLN A 118 16.42 12.97 3.41
C GLN A 118 17.45 14.05 3.05
N ALA A 119 18.64 13.93 3.63
CA ALA A 119 19.75 14.84 3.35
C ALA A 119 20.78 14.13 2.46
N ASP A 120 21.09 14.72 1.31
CA ASP A 120 21.90 14.05 0.29
C ASP A 120 23.36 13.85 0.69
N ASP A 121 23.95 14.66 1.59
CA ASP A 121 25.36 14.43 1.97
C ASP A 121 25.85 14.91 3.35
N GLN A 122 25.24 15.88 4.06
CA GLN A 122 25.83 16.37 5.33
C GLN A 122 24.82 16.97 6.33
N LEU A 123 24.34 16.19 7.29
CA LEU A 123 23.87 16.70 8.60
C LEU A 123 25.05 16.83 9.57
N ALA A 124 26.14 17.48 9.13
CA ALA A 124 27.42 17.39 9.80
C ALA A 124 27.43 17.98 11.23
N ASN A 125 26.54 18.94 11.53
CA ASN A 125 26.60 19.73 12.76
C ASN A 125 25.25 19.87 13.50
N ALA A 126 24.17 19.25 13.00
CA ALA A 126 22.86 19.39 13.64
C ALA A 126 22.74 18.49 14.87
N THR A 127 22.11 18.96 15.94
CA THR A 127 21.75 18.07 17.06
C THR A 127 20.34 17.57 16.83
N VAL A 128 20.12 16.25 16.81
CA VAL A 128 18.78 15.67 16.75
C VAL A 128 18.50 15.03 18.10
N ARG A 129 17.56 15.59 18.85
CA ARG A 129 17.06 15.02 20.09
C ARG A 129 15.75 14.32 19.82
N LEU A 130 15.80 13.00 19.84
CA LEU A 130 14.63 12.16 19.80
C LEU A 130 14.12 12.01 21.23
N ASN A 131 12.85 12.34 21.42
CA ASN A 131 12.08 11.88 22.56
C ASN A 131 12.47 12.48 23.93
N ASN A 132 12.32 13.80 24.06
CA ASN A 132 12.49 14.53 25.33
C ASN A 132 11.15 15.04 25.87
N ALA A 133 10.14 14.18 25.91
CA ALA A 133 8.82 14.51 26.45
C ALA A 133 8.46 13.62 27.62
N GLN A 134 7.86 14.20 28.65
CA GLN A 134 7.47 13.54 29.91
C GLN A 134 6.38 12.47 29.76
N LEU A 135 6.06 12.05 28.53
CA LEU A 135 5.01 11.09 28.19
C LEU A 135 5.70 9.89 27.55
N ASN A 136 5.58 8.72 28.19
CA ASN A 136 6.26 7.45 27.92
C ASN A 136 6.07 6.86 26.50
N SER A 137 6.36 7.60 25.44
CA SER A 137 6.04 7.17 24.08
C SER A 137 7.27 7.31 23.18
N GLN A 138 7.49 6.37 22.25
CA GLN A 138 8.71 6.32 21.43
C GLN A 138 8.63 7.29 20.24
N GLY A 139 9.54 8.25 20.15
CA GLY A 139 9.73 9.06 18.94
C GLY A 139 10.29 8.19 17.81
N THR A 140 9.72 8.33 16.60
CA THR A 140 10.20 7.62 15.41
C THR A 140 10.87 8.59 14.44
N ALA A 141 12.11 8.29 14.07
CA ALA A 141 12.84 9.04 13.05
C ALA A 141 13.31 8.11 11.93
N VAL A 142 12.94 8.47 10.69
CA VAL A 142 13.39 7.82 9.47
C VAL A 142 14.51 8.69 8.90
N PHE A 143 15.69 8.11 8.77
CA PHE A 143 16.83 8.78 8.15
C PHE A 143 17.12 8.11 6.81
N GLN A 144 17.10 8.91 5.75
CA GLN A 144 17.49 8.51 4.39
C GLN A 144 18.85 9.10 3.98
N ALA A 145 19.58 9.70 4.92
CA ALA A 145 20.89 10.31 4.67
C ALA A 145 22.02 9.27 4.72
N ALA A 146 23.00 9.40 3.82
CA ALA A 146 24.19 8.54 3.78
C ALA A 146 25.09 8.70 5.03
N ALA A 147 25.13 9.90 5.63
CA ALA A 147 25.90 10.17 6.85
C ALA A 147 25.29 11.28 7.74
N PHE A 148 25.33 11.08 9.06
CA PHE A 148 24.95 12.03 10.10
C PHE A 148 26.17 12.34 10.99
N GLY A 149 26.72 13.56 10.88
CA GLY A 149 27.91 13.98 11.62
C GLY A 149 27.62 14.69 12.94
N GLY A 150 26.39 15.14 13.15
CA GLY A 150 25.97 15.85 14.35
C GLY A 150 25.70 14.94 15.55
N THR A 151 25.21 15.51 16.66
CA THR A 151 24.87 14.72 17.86
C THR A 151 23.47 14.14 17.74
N LEU A 152 23.32 12.82 17.90
CA LEU A 152 22.04 12.13 17.98
C LEU A 152 21.76 11.79 19.45
N ASP A 153 20.83 12.50 20.07
CA ASP A 153 20.39 12.24 21.43
C ASP A 153 19.10 11.41 21.36
N LEU A 154 19.12 10.17 21.85
CA LEU A 154 18.01 9.22 21.78
C LEU A 154 16.98 9.41 22.91
N GLY A 155 17.17 10.39 23.78
CA GLY A 155 16.27 10.70 24.90
C GLY A 155 16.49 9.77 26.10
N ASP A 156 15.52 9.65 27.00
CA ASP A 156 15.59 8.80 28.19
C ASP A 156 14.85 7.46 28.02
N GLN A 157 13.81 7.42 27.19
CA GLN A 157 12.94 6.24 26.97
C GLN A 157 13.31 5.41 25.73
N GLY A 158 14.40 5.77 25.06
CA GLY A 158 14.81 5.19 23.79
C GLY A 158 14.01 5.66 22.59
N SER A 159 14.58 5.40 21.42
CA SER A 159 14.09 5.90 20.14
C SER A 159 14.20 4.81 19.08
N VAL A 160 13.22 4.79 18.17
CA VAL A 160 13.24 3.90 17.01
C VAL A 160 13.90 4.61 15.84
N LEU A 161 14.98 4.02 15.34
CA LEU A 161 15.65 4.44 14.12
C LEU A 161 15.34 3.46 12.99
N THR A 162 14.80 3.98 11.89
CA THR A 162 14.52 3.20 10.69
C THR A 162 15.39 3.72 9.54
N PRO A 163 16.59 3.17 9.33
CA PRO A 163 17.42 3.52 8.17
C PRO A 163 16.81 2.94 6.89
N ALA A 164 16.71 3.73 5.83
CA ALA A 164 16.12 3.26 4.56
C ALA A 164 17.06 2.38 3.71
N GLN A 165 18.38 2.59 3.80
CA GLN A 165 19.40 1.83 3.06
C GLN A 165 20.68 1.67 3.90
N SER A 166 21.58 2.65 3.86
CA SER A 166 22.78 2.70 4.70
C SER A 166 22.88 4.05 5.38
N MET A 167 23.03 4.07 6.69
CA MET A 167 23.16 5.29 7.48
C MET A 167 24.47 5.24 8.25
N ARG A 168 25.36 6.20 8.03
CA ARG A 168 26.60 6.33 8.81
C ARG A 168 26.45 7.37 9.92
N LEU A 169 26.50 6.97 11.18
CA LEU A 169 26.59 7.89 12.32
C LEU A 169 28.07 8.22 12.58
N ALA A 170 28.46 9.44 12.23
CA ALA A 170 29.81 9.99 12.39
C ALA A 170 29.93 10.99 13.56
N GLY A 171 28.81 11.39 14.17
CA GLY A 171 28.80 12.18 15.41
C GLY A 171 28.46 11.35 16.66
N PRO A 172 28.45 11.98 17.85
CA PRO A 172 28.12 11.32 19.10
C PRO A 172 26.66 10.84 19.12
N VAL A 173 26.43 9.63 19.64
CA VAL A 173 25.09 9.14 19.99
C VAL A 173 25.00 9.08 21.51
N VAL A 174 24.04 9.78 22.10
CA VAL A 174 23.87 9.90 23.57
C VAL A 174 22.43 9.57 23.98
N GLY A 175 22.21 9.20 25.25
CA GLY A 175 20.87 8.90 25.78
C GLY A 175 20.31 7.51 25.40
N GLY A 176 19.21 7.13 26.06
CA GLY A 176 18.14 6.22 25.64
C GLY A 176 18.50 4.78 25.25
N ASP A 177 17.48 3.97 24.96
CA ASP A 177 17.62 2.71 24.20
C ASP A 177 17.68 3.01 22.67
N LEU A 178 18.52 2.28 21.94
CA LEU A 178 18.67 2.33 20.49
C LEU A 178 17.92 1.13 19.92
N ASP A 179 16.75 1.34 19.34
CA ASP A 179 15.96 0.30 18.67
C ASP A 179 16.05 0.52 17.14
N LEU A 180 16.76 -0.38 16.46
CA LEU A 180 16.91 -0.39 15.01
C LEU A 180 15.89 -1.36 14.41
N ARG A 181 14.97 -0.83 13.60
CA ARG A 181 13.96 -1.63 12.90
C ARG A 181 14.10 -1.43 11.40
N THR A 182 14.03 -2.53 10.65
CA THR A 182 14.10 -2.49 9.19
C THR A 182 12.75 -2.91 8.62
N THR A 183 12.20 -2.12 7.70
CA THR A 183 10.84 -2.36 7.18
C THR A 183 10.87 -3.24 5.93
N GLU A 184 11.76 -3.00 4.94
CA GLU A 184 11.66 -3.70 3.64
C GLU A 184 12.99 -4.01 2.90
N LEU A 185 14.07 -3.27 3.15
CA LEU A 185 15.37 -3.45 2.48
C LEU A 185 16.49 -3.68 3.52
N ALA A 186 17.54 -4.42 3.16
CA ALA A 186 18.73 -4.62 3.99
C ALA A 186 19.25 -3.26 4.46
N SER A 187 19.03 -2.96 5.73
CA SER A 187 19.38 -1.67 6.29
C SER A 187 20.69 -1.80 7.05
N HIS A 188 21.60 -0.88 6.81
CA HIS A 188 22.97 -0.92 7.30
C HIS A 188 23.27 0.32 8.12
N LEU A 189 23.30 0.21 9.45
CA LEU A 189 23.76 1.28 10.33
C LEU A 189 25.26 1.15 10.54
N ILE A 190 26.02 2.18 10.21
CA ILE A 190 27.47 2.22 10.37
C ILE A 190 27.81 3.25 11.46
N LEU A 191 28.32 2.80 12.60
CA LEU A 191 28.85 3.67 13.64
C LEU A 191 30.34 3.91 13.36
N SER A 192 30.73 5.16 13.11
CA SER A 192 32.07 5.50 12.62
C SER A 192 32.89 6.44 13.50
N SER A 193 32.28 7.03 14.53
CA SER A 193 32.92 8.07 15.34
C SER A 193 33.55 7.54 16.62
N PRO A 194 34.74 8.03 17.03
CA PRO A 194 35.31 7.79 18.36
C PRO A 194 34.44 8.32 19.51
N GLY A 195 33.49 9.21 19.22
CA GLY A 195 32.58 9.81 20.20
C GLY A 195 31.28 9.05 20.44
N VAL A 196 31.06 7.90 19.79
CA VAL A 196 29.89 7.06 20.11
C VAL A 196 30.22 6.28 21.38
N ALA A 197 29.90 6.86 22.54
CA ALA A 197 29.91 6.18 23.83
C ALA A 197 28.45 6.04 24.28
N TYR A 198 27.77 5.09 23.66
CA TYR A 198 26.36 4.83 23.88
C TYR A 198 26.16 3.96 25.15
N THR A 199 25.29 4.37 26.07
CA THR A 199 25.11 3.72 27.39
C THR A 199 23.79 2.98 27.60
N GLY A 200 22.83 2.99 26.67
CA GLY A 200 21.55 2.26 26.82
C GLY A 200 21.54 0.86 26.22
N ARG A 201 20.37 0.25 26.05
CA ARG A 201 20.21 -1.09 25.43
C ARG A 201 20.17 -0.96 23.91
N THR A 202 20.91 -1.76 23.18
CA THR A 202 20.83 -1.79 21.71
C THR A 202 19.94 -2.95 21.30
N ARG A 203 18.83 -2.69 20.59
CA ARG A 203 17.99 -3.71 19.97
C ARG A 203 18.06 -3.56 18.45
N ILE A 204 18.22 -4.67 17.74
CA ILE A 204 18.27 -4.69 16.29
C ILE A 204 17.31 -5.76 15.81
N HIS A 205 16.25 -5.34 15.14
CA HIS A 205 15.22 -6.19 14.58
C HIS A 205 15.26 -6.09 13.06
N GLY A 206 15.77 -7.15 12.41
CA GLY A 206 15.59 -7.32 10.97
C GLY A 206 14.16 -7.66 10.63
N GLY A 207 13.63 -7.08 9.56
CA GLY A 207 12.37 -7.47 8.93
C GLY A 207 12.54 -8.73 8.07
N ILE A 208 12.20 -8.66 6.78
CA ILE A 208 12.41 -9.77 5.82
C ILE A 208 13.90 -9.96 5.51
N GLN A 209 14.71 -8.89 5.57
CA GLN A 209 16.15 -8.91 5.34
C GLN A 209 16.92 -8.65 6.64
N LEU A 210 18.14 -9.18 6.73
CA LEU A 210 19.02 -8.98 7.89
C LEU A 210 19.35 -7.49 8.05
N ALA A 211 19.11 -6.94 9.25
CA ALA A 211 19.57 -5.60 9.61
C ALA A 211 21.05 -5.66 10.00
N THR A 212 21.92 -4.83 9.45
CA THR A 212 23.35 -4.83 9.78
C THR A 212 23.72 -3.61 10.62
N LEU A 213 24.35 -3.83 11.78
CA LEU A 213 25.05 -2.79 12.55
C LEU A 213 26.55 -3.02 12.43
N SER A 214 27.25 -2.08 11.80
CA SER A 214 28.71 -2.14 11.69
C SER A 214 29.37 -1.09 12.57
N LEU A 215 30.31 -1.52 13.39
CA LEU A 215 31.18 -0.64 14.15
C LEU A 215 32.49 -0.48 13.37
N GLU A 216 32.75 0.70 12.78
CA GLU A 216 34.05 1.00 12.11
C GLU A 216 35.14 1.37 13.11
N GLU A 217 36.41 1.29 12.69
CA GLU A 217 37.65 1.39 13.45
C GLU A 217 37.63 2.10 14.82
N GLN A 218 36.97 3.26 14.92
CA GLN A 218 36.98 4.11 16.12
C GLN A 218 35.72 4.02 16.99
N ALA A 219 34.61 3.45 16.52
CA ALA A 219 33.38 3.38 17.29
C ALA A 219 33.44 2.33 18.42
N SER A 220 32.73 2.58 19.53
CA SER A 220 32.59 1.64 20.64
C SER A 220 31.12 1.55 21.09
N LEU A 221 30.67 0.37 21.48
CA LEU A 221 29.41 0.18 22.19
C LEU A 221 29.73 -0.07 23.67
N ILE A 222 29.47 0.93 24.50
CA ILE A 222 29.65 0.87 25.96
C ILE A 222 28.26 0.78 26.61
N SER A 223 27.40 -0.09 26.07
CA SER A 223 26.05 -0.32 26.59
C SER A 223 26.11 -0.75 28.05
N THR A 224 25.19 -0.26 28.90
CA THR A 224 25.09 -0.71 30.29
C THR A 224 24.09 -1.85 30.49
N SER A 225 23.28 -2.16 29.47
CA SER A 225 22.09 -3.02 29.61
C SER A 225 21.95 -4.14 28.56
N GLY A 226 22.84 -4.22 27.56
CA GLY A 226 22.92 -5.34 26.63
C GLY A 226 22.70 -5.00 25.15
N ILE A 227 23.04 -5.94 24.29
CA ILE A 227 22.81 -5.92 22.83
C ILE A 227 21.86 -7.07 22.49
N GLU A 228 20.78 -6.80 21.78
CA GLU A 228 19.82 -7.80 21.31
C GLU A 228 19.75 -7.78 19.79
N LEU A 229 20.05 -8.92 19.19
CA LEU A 229 20.01 -9.13 17.75
C LEU A 229 18.88 -10.11 17.45
N ASP A 230 17.91 -9.68 16.65
CA ASP A 230 16.82 -10.51 16.15
C ASP A 230 16.77 -10.37 14.62
N ARG A 231 17.12 -11.45 13.91
CA ARG A 231 17.34 -11.45 12.46
C ARG A 231 18.27 -10.31 12.01
N ALA A 232 19.38 -10.12 12.73
CA ALA A 232 20.31 -9.03 12.48
C ALA A 232 21.78 -9.51 12.37
N THR A 233 22.63 -8.70 11.77
CA THR A 233 24.09 -8.88 11.70
C THR A 233 24.77 -7.78 12.51
N LEU A 234 25.66 -8.14 13.44
CA LEU A 234 26.57 -7.21 14.10
C LEU A 234 27.97 -7.40 13.52
N GLU A 235 28.51 -6.38 12.86
CA GLU A 235 29.86 -6.39 12.30
C GLU A 235 30.82 -5.53 13.13
N LEU A 236 31.95 -6.11 13.52
CA LEU A 236 33.01 -5.44 14.26
C LEU A 236 34.23 -5.27 13.35
N HIS A 237 34.44 -4.07 12.79
CA HIS A 237 35.61 -3.76 11.94
C HIS A 237 36.76 -3.24 12.78
N ALA A 238 37.68 -4.11 13.19
CA ALA A 238 38.72 -3.74 14.13
C ALA A 238 39.78 -2.82 13.53
N GLY A 239 40.17 -1.85 14.35
CA GLY A 239 41.34 -1.01 14.14
C GLY A 239 42.56 -1.46 14.89
N ALA A 240 43.71 -0.90 14.51
CA ALA A 240 44.98 -1.24 15.14
C ALA A 240 45.09 -0.80 16.62
N THR A 241 44.15 0.01 17.16
CA THR A 241 44.38 0.78 18.39
C THR A 241 43.36 0.62 19.52
N ASN A 242 42.11 0.21 19.27
CA ASN A 242 41.09 0.07 20.33
C ASN A 242 40.81 -1.40 20.64
N ARG A 243 41.25 -1.85 21.81
CA ARG A 243 40.82 -3.13 22.41
C ARG A 243 39.59 -2.87 23.30
N ASN A 244 38.60 -3.76 23.29
CA ASN A 244 37.32 -3.66 24.01
C ASN A 244 36.33 -2.66 23.38
N ARG A 245 35.98 -2.88 22.11
CA ARG A 245 34.96 -2.05 21.45
C ARG A 245 33.55 -2.33 21.93
N ILE A 246 33.33 -3.53 22.47
CA ILE A 246 32.17 -3.86 23.29
C ILE A 246 32.68 -3.87 24.74
N GLY A 247 32.05 -3.09 25.61
CA GLY A 247 32.39 -3.05 27.03
C GLY A 247 32.47 -4.45 27.66
N ASP A 248 33.44 -4.65 28.55
CA ASP A 248 33.57 -5.90 29.29
C ASP A 248 32.26 -6.16 30.07
N ALA A 249 31.68 -7.35 29.89
CA ALA A 249 30.41 -7.81 30.49
C ALA A 249 29.10 -7.28 29.88
N ILE A 250 29.10 -6.75 28.64
CA ILE A 250 27.83 -6.49 27.93
C ILE A 250 27.26 -7.84 27.44
N PRO A 251 26.03 -8.23 27.85
CA PRO A 251 25.38 -9.42 27.31
C PRO A 251 24.93 -9.17 25.87
N ILE A 252 25.24 -10.11 24.97
CA ILE A 252 24.74 -10.13 23.60
C ILE A 252 23.73 -11.28 23.47
N THR A 253 22.47 -10.95 23.25
CA THR A 253 21.39 -11.91 22.99
C THR A 253 21.15 -12.03 21.49
N MET A 254 21.17 -13.23 20.93
CA MET A 254 20.98 -13.47 19.49
C MET A 254 19.81 -14.42 19.20
N SER A 255 18.94 -14.03 18.28
CA SER A 255 17.85 -14.82 17.68
C SER A 255 17.96 -14.76 16.16
N SER A 256 18.18 -15.91 15.51
CA SER A 256 18.37 -16.03 14.05
C SER A 256 19.31 -14.97 13.45
N SER A 257 20.41 -14.67 14.15
CA SER A 257 21.28 -13.53 13.90
C SER A 257 22.72 -13.94 13.59
N ARG A 258 23.51 -12.99 13.08
CA ARG A 258 24.93 -13.16 12.72
C ARG A 258 25.82 -12.20 13.50
N LEU A 259 26.96 -12.68 13.98
CA LEU A 259 28.02 -11.86 14.56
C LEU A 259 29.28 -12.03 13.72
N GLU A 260 29.79 -10.93 13.17
CA GLU A 260 30.98 -10.90 12.33
C GLU A 260 32.07 -10.05 12.96
N VAL A 261 33.29 -10.59 12.98
CA VAL A 261 34.47 -9.86 13.47
C VAL A 261 35.50 -9.80 12.35
N PHE A 262 35.86 -8.57 11.95
CA PHE A 262 36.83 -8.27 10.90
C PHE A 262 38.11 -7.70 11.51
N GLY A 263 39.14 -8.54 11.66
CA GLY A 263 40.47 -8.15 12.14
C GLY A 263 40.59 -7.90 13.66
N GLY A 264 41.83 -7.71 14.16
CA GLY A 264 42.14 -7.29 15.54
C GLY A 264 42.02 -8.35 16.65
N ASP A 265 42.62 -8.08 17.81
CA ASP A 265 42.41 -8.86 19.05
C ASP A 265 41.17 -8.31 19.77
N GLU A 266 39.98 -8.82 19.46
CA GLU A 266 38.75 -8.42 20.15
C GLU A 266 38.41 -9.29 21.36
N ARG A 267 37.92 -8.62 22.41
CA ARG A 267 37.37 -9.25 23.61
C ARG A 267 35.88 -9.04 23.63
N ILE A 268 35.13 -10.14 23.56
CA ILE A 268 33.68 -10.14 23.64
C ILE A 268 33.31 -10.72 25.02
N GLY A 269 32.40 -10.05 25.71
CA GLY A 269 31.94 -10.43 27.05
C GLY A 269 31.13 -11.73 27.07
N HIS A 270 29.86 -11.63 27.48
CA HIS A 270 28.94 -12.76 27.57
C HIS A 270 28.05 -12.81 26.32
N ILE A 271 27.99 -13.96 25.65
CA ILE A 271 27.09 -14.18 24.51
C ILE A 271 26.05 -15.23 24.93
N SER A 272 24.77 -14.90 24.77
CA SER A 272 23.64 -15.79 25.00
C SER A 272 22.87 -15.99 23.69
N ALA A 273 22.80 -17.22 23.18
CA ALA A 273 22.01 -17.55 22.00
C ALA A 273 20.67 -18.17 22.40
N VAL A 274 19.59 -17.61 21.87
CA VAL A 274 18.21 -18.07 22.09
C VAL A 274 17.65 -18.56 20.74
N ALA A 275 16.77 -19.56 20.79
CA ALA A 275 16.16 -20.32 19.68
C ALA A 275 16.39 -19.78 18.25
N GLY A 276 16.99 -20.60 17.37
CA GLY A 276 17.20 -20.29 15.95
C GLY A 276 18.55 -20.76 15.39
N ARG A 277 18.80 -20.56 14.09
CA ARG A 277 20.13 -20.70 13.48
C ARG A 277 20.91 -19.40 13.72
N ASN A 278 21.86 -19.44 14.65
CA ASN A 278 22.76 -18.33 14.92
C ASN A 278 24.14 -18.62 14.30
N GLN A 279 24.72 -17.66 13.60
CA GLN A 279 26.05 -17.82 12.98
C GLN A 279 27.04 -16.84 13.60
N VAL A 280 28.17 -17.35 14.08
CA VAL A 280 29.32 -16.54 14.49
C VAL A 280 30.41 -16.76 13.45
N VAL A 281 30.63 -15.77 12.58
CA VAL A 281 31.63 -15.86 11.51
C VAL A 281 32.83 -15.01 11.91
N SER A 282 33.99 -15.64 12.07
CA SER A 282 35.22 -14.98 12.52
C SER A 282 36.23 -14.93 11.39
N THR A 283 36.72 -13.74 11.03
CA THR A 283 37.72 -13.55 9.98
C THR A 283 39.08 -13.11 10.55
N SER A 284 40.17 -13.52 9.89
CA SER A 284 41.60 -13.16 10.03
C SER A 284 42.31 -13.08 11.41
N SER A 285 41.64 -13.15 12.55
CA SER A 285 42.23 -12.77 13.87
C SER A 285 41.66 -13.50 15.10
N GLN A 286 42.29 -13.34 16.28
CA GLN A 286 41.89 -14.02 17.53
C GLN A 286 40.67 -13.35 18.19
N VAL A 287 39.58 -14.12 18.35
CA VAL A 287 38.41 -13.72 19.16
C VAL A 287 38.48 -14.40 20.53
N ARG A 288 38.30 -13.62 21.61
CA ARG A 288 38.14 -14.14 22.98
C ARG A 288 36.73 -13.91 23.49
N ILE A 289 36.01 -15.01 23.74
CA ILE A 289 34.67 -14.99 24.36
C ILE A 289 34.83 -15.33 25.84
N GLN A 290 34.35 -14.47 26.74
CA GLN A 290 34.47 -14.72 28.18
C GLN A 290 33.54 -15.86 28.64
N SER A 291 32.29 -15.86 28.19
CA SER A 291 31.28 -16.88 28.50
C SER A 291 30.25 -17.01 27.39
N LEU A 292 29.82 -18.25 27.11
CA LEU A 292 28.87 -18.59 26.06
C LEU A 292 27.75 -19.45 26.64
N GLU A 293 26.50 -19.01 26.45
CA GLU A 293 25.29 -19.76 26.83
C GLU A 293 24.46 -20.03 25.57
N ILE A 294 24.07 -21.29 25.35
CA ILE A 294 23.28 -21.72 24.18
C ILE A 294 22.02 -22.41 24.69
N ASP A 295 20.85 -21.87 24.35
CA ASP A 295 19.58 -22.53 24.65
C ASP A 295 19.42 -23.83 23.84
N THR A 296 18.75 -24.81 24.44
CA THR A 296 18.50 -26.19 23.97
C THR A 296 17.89 -26.30 22.56
N ALA A 297 17.23 -25.26 22.05
CA ALA A 297 16.63 -25.24 20.71
C ALA A 297 17.51 -24.60 19.62
N SER A 298 18.71 -24.12 19.94
CA SER A 298 19.52 -23.31 19.03
C SER A 298 20.65 -24.11 18.36
N THR A 299 20.98 -23.78 17.11
CA THR A 299 22.22 -24.22 16.43
C THR A 299 23.14 -23.03 16.30
N MET A 300 24.40 -23.19 16.72
CA MET A 300 25.45 -22.18 16.59
C MET A 300 26.56 -22.69 15.68
N GLN A 301 26.82 -22.00 14.58
CA GLN A 301 27.88 -22.33 13.64
C GLN A 301 29.04 -21.36 13.78
N PHE A 302 30.27 -21.88 13.87
CA PHE A 302 31.49 -21.08 13.85
C PHE A 302 32.25 -21.29 12.53
N GLN A 303 32.49 -20.23 11.78
CA GLN A 303 33.28 -20.25 10.55
C GLN A 303 34.55 -19.40 10.72
N PHE A 304 35.71 -19.91 10.32
CA PHE A 304 37.02 -19.27 10.56
C PHE A 304 37.83 -19.12 9.26
N ASP A 305 38.11 -17.89 8.85
CA ASP A 305 38.95 -17.65 7.66
C ASP A 305 40.47 -17.72 7.94
N SER A 306 40.89 -17.97 9.19
CA SER A 306 42.32 -18.03 9.55
C SER A 306 42.62 -18.99 10.71
N PRO A 307 43.85 -19.53 10.80
CA PRO A 307 44.23 -20.52 11.83
C PRO A 307 44.43 -19.93 13.24
N GLN A 308 44.17 -18.64 13.45
CA GLN A 308 44.30 -17.96 14.75
C GLN A 308 43.06 -18.29 15.60
N GLY A 309 43.07 -19.44 16.29
CA GLY A 309 41.90 -20.07 16.90
C GLY A 309 41.09 -19.27 17.95
N LEU A 310 39.85 -19.71 18.16
CA LEU A 310 38.89 -19.23 19.17
C LEU A 310 39.31 -19.60 20.60
N ARG A 311 39.15 -18.67 21.55
CA ARG A 311 39.34 -18.96 22.98
C ARG A 311 38.08 -18.64 23.77
N ILE A 312 37.47 -19.67 24.37
CA ILE A 312 36.34 -19.56 25.30
C ILE A 312 36.87 -19.76 26.72
N SER A 313 36.59 -18.84 27.63
CA SER A 313 37.23 -18.82 28.97
C SER A 313 36.43 -19.57 30.04
N ASN A 314 35.10 -19.53 29.99
CA ASN A 314 34.20 -20.20 30.92
C ASN A 314 33.05 -20.85 30.13
N TRP A 315 33.17 -22.16 29.87
CA TRP A 315 32.11 -23.00 29.31
C TRP A 315 31.42 -23.75 30.45
N SER A 316 30.13 -23.55 30.69
CA SER A 316 29.40 -24.28 31.74
C SER A 316 28.87 -25.61 31.21
N ASN A 317 29.35 -26.72 31.80
CA ASN A 317 28.95 -28.09 31.47
C ASN A 317 27.51 -28.38 31.93
N THR A 318 26.56 -28.41 31.00
CA THR A 318 25.36 -29.26 31.13
C THR A 318 25.62 -30.57 30.37
N PRO A 319 25.22 -31.75 30.89
CA PRO A 319 25.54 -33.03 30.26
C PRO A 319 24.87 -33.17 28.89
N PHE A 320 25.66 -33.54 27.87
CA PHE A 320 25.20 -33.87 26.52
C PHE A 320 24.36 -35.15 26.55
N LEU A 321 23.04 -35.02 26.56
CA LEU A 321 22.09 -36.09 26.27
C LEU A 321 21.06 -35.69 25.18
N GLY A 322 21.35 -34.63 24.41
CA GLY A 322 20.52 -34.14 23.30
C GLY A 322 21.34 -33.88 22.04
N SER A 323 20.70 -33.98 20.88
CA SER A 323 21.23 -33.88 19.51
C SER A 323 21.76 -32.48 19.13
N HIS A 324 22.73 -31.95 19.89
CA HIS A 324 23.32 -30.63 19.63
C HIS A 324 24.55 -30.77 18.73
N VAL A 325 24.49 -30.20 17.52
CA VAL A 325 25.62 -30.15 16.57
C VAL A 325 26.26 -28.77 16.66
N VAL A 326 27.47 -28.69 17.19
CA VAL A 326 28.36 -27.54 16.99
C VAL A 326 29.26 -27.89 15.81
N THR A 327 28.98 -27.31 14.65
CA THR A 327 29.73 -27.58 13.42
C THR A 327 30.87 -26.57 13.28
N PHE A 328 32.10 -27.08 13.15
CA PHE A 328 33.29 -26.32 12.78
C PHE A 328 33.60 -26.60 11.31
N THR A 329 33.75 -25.57 10.49
CA THR A 329 33.96 -25.74 9.03
C THR A 329 35.43 -25.85 8.62
N ASP A 330 36.39 -25.59 9.52
CA ASP A 330 37.83 -25.55 9.20
C ASP A 330 38.72 -26.24 10.25
N GLN A 331 39.96 -26.54 9.86
CA GLN A 331 40.96 -27.31 10.62
C GLN A 331 41.17 -26.81 12.06
N LEU A 332 40.51 -27.46 13.02
CA LEU A 332 40.76 -27.23 14.44
C LEU A 332 42.04 -27.97 14.85
N ARG A 333 43.14 -27.25 15.04
CA ARG A 333 44.26 -27.79 15.82
C ARG A 333 43.90 -27.70 17.30
N PHE A 334 43.46 -28.82 17.88
CA PHE A 334 43.42 -28.96 19.34
C PHE A 334 44.84 -28.85 19.88
N GLY A 335 45.16 -27.68 20.44
CA GLY A 335 46.38 -27.50 21.21
C GLY A 335 46.35 -28.45 22.40
N LYS A 336 47.28 -29.41 22.38
CA LYS A 336 47.59 -30.41 23.42
C LYS A 336 47.08 -30.03 24.82
N TYR A 337 45.92 -30.55 25.19
CA TYR A 337 45.46 -30.65 26.57
C TYR A 337 44.86 -32.04 26.78
N ASP A 338 45.42 -32.75 27.77
CA ASP A 338 44.91 -34.01 28.28
C ASP A 338 43.48 -33.79 28.79
N GLN A 339 42.57 -34.73 28.52
CA GLN A 339 41.18 -34.84 29.01
C GLN A 339 40.03 -34.41 28.08
N VAL A 340 40.00 -34.93 26.86
CA VAL A 340 38.74 -35.23 26.15
C VAL A 340 38.77 -36.71 25.78
N GLU A 341 38.00 -37.54 26.49
CA GLU A 341 37.78 -38.94 26.14
C GLU A 341 36.62 -39.03 25.14
N GLY A 342 36.92 -39.52 23.93
CA GLY A 342 35.93 -39.77 22.89
C GLY A 342 36.57 -39.76 21.49
N ILE A 343 37.12 -40.90 21.08
CA ILE A 343 37.78 -41.17 19.79
C ILE A 343 39.17 -40.53 19.67
N LEU A 344 40.18 -41.23 20.19
CA LEU A 344 41.59 -41.00 19.82
C LEU A 344 41.84 -41.67 18.46
N PRO A 345 42.59 -41.06 17.52
CA PRO A 345 43.16 -41.79 16.40
C PRO A 345 44.05 -42.92 16.93
N LEU A 346 43.78 -44.14 16.48
CA LEU A 346 44.60 -45.32 16.81
C LEU A 346 46.07 -44.99 16.52
N ALA A 347 46.96 -45.26 17.48
CA ALA A 347 48.39 -45.18 17.24
C ALA A 347 48.77 -46.11 16.07
N ASP A 348 49.71 -45.68 15.23
CA ASP A 348 50.21 -46.28 13.97
C ASP A 348 50.49 -47.81 13.95
N GLU A 349 50.37 -48.54 15.07
CA GLU A 349 50.96 -49.87 15.23
C GLU A 349 50.09 -51.07 14.80
N THR A 350 48.84 -50.90 14.36
CA THR A 350 48.01 -52.01 13.83
C THR A 350 47.30 -51.69 12.52
N MET A 351 48.03 -51.17 11.53
CA MET A 351 47.53 -51.11 10.15
C MET A 351 47.56 -52.50 9.51
N ASN A 352 46.39 -53.08 9.27
CA ASN A 352 46.28 -54.39 8.64
C ASN A 352 46.31 -54.27 7.10
N THR A 353 47.26 -54.98 6.48
CA THR A 353 47.29 -55.27 5.04
C THR A 353 47.34 -56.78 4.85
N GLY A 354 46.37 -57.40 4.16
CA GLY A 354 46.34 -58.86 3.93
C GLY A 354 44.96 -59.52 4.03
N GLU A 355 44.91 -60.84 4.19
CA GLU A 355 43.65 -61.59 4.39
C GLU A 355 43.07 -61.34 5.80
N ALA A 356 41.78 -61.03 5.86
CA ALA A 356 41.06 -60.72 7.11
C ALA A 356 40.74 -61.94 8.00
N SER A 357 41.19 -63.14 7.63
CA SER A 357 40.85 -64.41 8.31
C SER A 357 41.31 -64.50 9.78
N SER A 358 42.02 -63.48 10.28
CA SER A 358 42.55 -63.39 11.64
C SER A 358 41.94 -62.26 12.50
N TRP A 359 40.99 -61.47 11.99
CA TRP A 359 40.36 -60.40 12.78
C TRP A 359 39.44 -60.99 13.86
N ASN A 360 39.51 -60.47 15.08
CA ASN A 360 38.72 -60.92 16.22
C ASN A 360 37.56 -59.96 16.53
N THR A 361 36.52 -60.46 17.20
CA THR A 361 35.27 -59.73 17.52
C THR A 361 35.46 -58.51 18.42
N THR A 362 36.63 -58.30 19.02
CA THR A 362 36.94 -57.18 19.94
C THR A 362 37.87 -56.14 19.34
N ASP A 363 38.21 -56.26 18.04
CA ASP A 363 39.18 -55.38 17.42
C ASP A 363 38.49 -54.18 16.74
N HIS A 364 39.01 -52.98 17.02
CA HIS A 364 38.85 -51.81 16.14
C HIS A 364 39.87 -51.93 15.01
N VAL A 365 39.41 -52.15 13.77
CA VAL A 365 40.31 -52.50 12.67
C VAL A 365 40.61 -51.27 11.80
N GLY A 366 41.85 -50.80 11.84
CA GLY A 366 42.42 -49.88 10.84
C GLY A 366 42.83 -50.64 9.58
N VAL A 367 42.17 -50.38 8.45
CA VAL A 367 42.39 -51.10 7.19
C VAL A 367 42.89 -50.18 6.09
N ARG A 368 44.02 -50.55 5.48
CA ARG A 368 44.49 -49.91 4.25
C ARG A 368 44.10 -50.72 3.02
N SER A 369 44.33 -52.03 3.02
CA SER A 369 43.74 -52.92 2.01
C SER A 369 43.62 -54.34 2.55
N ALA A 370 42.43 -54.94 2.41
CA ALA A 370 42.17 -56.28 2.91
C ALA A 370 41.24 -57.07 2.01
N VAL A 371 41.38 -58.40 2.04
CA VAL A 371 40.44 -59.32 1.42
C VAL A 371 39.77 -60.15 2.51
N VAL A 372 38.45 -60.05 2.62
CA VAL A 372 37.63 -60.83 3.55
C VAL A 372 37.20 -62.12 2.85
N SER A 373 38.01 -63.18 3.03
CA SER A 373 37.79 -64.49 2.40
C SER A 373 36.85 -65.42 3.17
N ASN A 374 36.65 -65.19 4.47
CA ASN A 374 35.74 -65.93 5.34
C ASN A 374 34.85 -64.94 6.11
N SER A 375 33.73 -65.39 6.67
CA SER A 375 32.91 -64.53 7.52
C SER A 375 33.67 -64.11 8.77
N VAL A 376 33.68 -62.81 9.04
CA VAL A 376 34.48 -62.15 10.08
C VAL A 376 33.60 -61.13 10.79
N THR A 377 33.78 -61.02 12.10
CA THR A 377 33.10 -60.04 12.94
C THR A 377 34.13 -59.10 13.56
N VAL A 378 33.89 -57.81 13.49
CA VAL A 378 34.75 -56.75 14.06
C VAL A 378 33.90 -55.77 14.86
N GLU A 379 34.51 -55.09 15.83
CA GLU A 379 33.80 -54.10 16.65
C GLU A 379 33.48 -52.84 15.84
N SER A 380 34.50 -52.31 15.16
CA SER A 380 34.41 -51.19 14.22
C SER A 380 35.51 -51.28 13.16
N MET A 381 35.34 -50.55 12.05
CA MET A 381 36.32 -50.47 10.99
C MET A 381 36.63 -49.01 10.63
N THR A 382 37.91 -48.69 10.45
CA THR A 382 38.37 -47.41 9.94
C THR A 382 39.27 -47.64 8.74
N MET A 383 38.87 -47.14 7.58
CA MET A 383 39.70 -47.13 6.39
C MET A 383 40.65 -45.93 6.48
N ILE A 384 41.94 -46.16 6.29
CA ILE A 384 42.98 -45.12 6.45
C ILE A 384 43.64 -44.88 5.09
N ASN A 385 43.53 -43.64 4.59
CA ASN A 385 44.20 -43.21 3.36
C ASN A 385 45.42 -42.36 3.68
N ASP A 386 46.59 -42.85 3.26
CA ASP A 386 47.85 -42.09 3.35
C ASP A 386 48.37 -41.74 1.94
N ILE A 387 48.20 -42.63 0.93
CA ILE A 387 48.71 -42.41 -0.46
C ILE A 387 47.91 -43.15 -1.58
N ASP A 388 47.24 -44.26 -1.28
CA ASP A 388 46.43 -45.06 -2.24
C ASP A 388 45.02 -45.24 -1.68
N PRO A 389 43.97 -45.36 -2.53
CA PRO A 389 42.61 -45.61 -2.06
C PRO A 389 42.57 -46.92 -1.26
N ALA A 390 42.12 -46.82 -0.01
CA ALA A 390 41.95 -47.97 0.84
C ALA A 390 40.87 -48.86 0.24
N ASN A 391 41.16 -50.15 0.04
CA ASN A 391 40.26 -51.09 -0.65
C ASN A 391 40.04 -52.32 0.22
N VAL A 392 38.79 -52.57 0.63
CA VAL A 392 38.37 -53.80 1.32
C VAL A 392 37.51 -54.62 0.38
N THR A 393 38.00 -55.77 -0.06
CA THR A 393 37.27 -56.69 -0.94
C THR A 393 36.65 -57.83 -0.13
N ILE A 394 35.32 -58.00 -0.16
CA ILE A 394 34.60 -59.09 0.51
C ILE A 394 34.28 -60.16 -0.53
N ASN A 395 34.90 -61.34 -0.39
CA ASN A 395 34.75 -62.44 -1.34
C ASN A 395 33.34 -63.03 -1.35
N ASP A 396 33.03 -63.79 -2.39
CA ASP A 396 31.77 -64.51 -2.51
C ASP A 396 31.58 -65.42 -1.30
N GLN A 397 30.37 -65.47 -0.74
CA GLN A 397 29.99 -66.16 0.49
C GLN A 397 30.55 -65.58 1.81
N ALA A 398 31.45 -64.60 1.79
CA ALA A 398 31.96 -63.98 3.02
C ALA A 398 31.00 -62.90 3.55
N VAL A 399 30.91 -62.82 4.88
CA VAL A 399 30.11 -61.81 5.60
C VAL A 399 31.03 -61.03 6.53
N LEU A 400 31.03 -59.70 6.39
CA LEU A 400 31.65 -58.80 7.36
C LEU A 400 30.58 -58.28 8.32
N THR A 401 30.69 -58.62 9.60
CA THR A 401 29.75 -58.20 10.65
C THR A 401 30.38 -57.09 11.50
N ILE A 402 29.73 -55.93 11.63
CA ILE A 402 30.19 -54.78 12.43
C ILE A 402 29.38 -54.65 13.72
N GLU A 403 29.95 -54.92 14.90
CA GLU A 403 29.17 -55.06 16.14
C GLU A 403 28.68 -53.76 16.80
N SER A 404 29.48 -52.68 16.81
CA SER A 404 29.12 -51.51 17.65
C SER A 404 29.65 -50.15 17.21
N GLY A 405 30.68 -50.06 16.36
CA GLY A 405 31.35 -48.79 16.07
C GLY A 405 31.32 -48.29 14.62
N GLY A 406 30.59 -48.95 13.73
CA GLY A 406 30.43 -48.49 12.34
C GLY A 406 31.69 -48.63 11.47
N VAL A 407 31.61 -48.08 10.27
CA VAL A 407 32.63 -48.04 9.23
C VAL A 407 32.96 -46.58 8.91
N ILE A 408 34.17 -46.14 9.25
CA ILE A 408 34.71 -44.85 8.83
C ILE A 408 35.43 -45.06 7.50
N LEU A 409 34.98 -44.37 6.46
CA LEU A 409 35.52 -44.41 5.10
C LEU A 409 36.34 -43.14 4.87
N SER A 410 37.65 -43.28 4.66
CA SER A 410 38.53 -42.16 4.28
C SER A 410 38.35 -41.75 2.80
N SER A 411 38.93 -40.61 2.40
CA SER A 411 38.90 -40.06 1.03
C SER A 411 39.25 -41.05 -0.10
N SER A 412 38.31 -41.49 -0.91
CA SER A 412 38.41 -42.56 -1.93
C SER A 412 38.45 -43.99 -1.39
N GLY A 413 38.02 -44.22 -0.15
CA GLY A 413 37.87 -45.55 0.43
C GLY A 413 36.81 -46.36 -0.32
N ARG A 414 37.13 -47.62 -0.64
CA ARG A 414 36.27 -48.52 -1.40
C ARG A 414 36.04 -49.83 -0.66
N LEU A 415 34.79 -50.09 -0.30
CA LEU A 415 34.36 -51.38 0.23
C LEU A 415 33.67 -52.13 -0.92
N GLU A 416 34.23 -53.21 -1.43
CA GLU A 416 33.75 -53.87 -2.65
C GLU A 416 33.68 -55.39 -2.57
N GLY A 417 33.02 -56.03 -3.53
CA GLY A 417 33.04 -57.48 -3.71
C GLY A 417 31.66 -58.12 -3.60
N PRO A 418 31.51 -59.37 -4.07
CA PRO A 418 30.21 -60.05 -4.14
C PRO A 418 29.66 -60.51 -2.78
N GLY A 419 30.43 -60.42 -1.68
CA GLY A 419 30.00 -60.78 -0.34
C GLY A 419 28.99 -59.82 0.29
N ARG A 420 28.86 -59.88 1.62
CA ARG A 420 27.89 -59.07 2.38
C ARG A 420 28.53 -58.33 3.56
N ILE A 421 27.98 -57.18 3.89
CA ILE A 421 28.22 -56.48 5.17
C ILE A 421 26.92 -56.41 5.97
N THR A 422 27.00 -56.60 7.28
CA THR A 422 25.85 -56.52 8.19
C THR A 422 26.25 -55.91 9.54
N ALA A 423 25.28 -55.43 10.33
CA ALA A 423 25.53 -54.96 11.69
C ALA A 423 25.36 -56.12 12.69
N GLY A 424 26.40 -56.40 13.47
CA GLY A 424 26.39 -57.30 14.63
C GLY A 424 25.85 -56.64 15.89
N GLY A 425 25.64 -57.44 16.94
CA GLY A 425 25.34 -56.95 18.28
C GLY A 425 24.12 -57.61 18.93
N ALA A 426 24.17 -57.82 20.24
CA ALA A 426 23.08 -58.42 21.02
C ALA A 426 21.85 -57.49 21.19
N GLY A 427 21.91 -56.25 20.68
CA GLY A 427 20.81 -55.29 20.71
C GLY A 427 19.63 -55.67 19.80
N PRO A 428 18.40 -55.21 20.11
CA PRO A 428 17.20 -55.53 19.35
C PRO A 428 17.17 -54.96 17.92
N THR A 429 18.06 -54.01 17.59
CA THR A 429 18.22 -53.41 16.25
C THR A 429 19.69 -53.19 15.99
N GLY A 430 20.24 -53.80 14.94
CA GLY A 430 21.59 -53.49 14.47
C GLY A 430 21.58 -52.17 13.71
N THR A 431 22.53 -51.27 13.95
CA THR A 431 22.70 -50.06 13.13
C THR A 431 24.08 -50.09 12.48
N LEU A 432 24.13 -50.11 11.15
CA LEU A 432 25.36 -50.04 10.38
C LEU A 432 25.64 -48.59 9.99
N TRP A 433 26.68 -48.00 10.59
CA TRP A 433 27.07 -46.63 10.30
C TRP A 433 28.16 -46.59 9.23
N PHE A 434 28.00 -45.73 8.23
CA PHE A 434 29.01 -45.33 7.28
C PHE A 434 29.26 -43.83 7.46
N HIS A 435 30.50 -43.47 7.80
CA HIS A 435 30.92 -42.09 7.99
C HIS A 435 32.06 -41.75 7.04
N THR A 436 31.95 -40.63 6.33
CA THR A 436 33.06 -40.03 5.55
C THR A 436 33.40 -38.66 6.12
N GLU A 437 34.64 -38.21 6.03
CA GLU A 437 34.96 -36.83 6.41
C GLU A 437 34.30 -35.83 5.44
N ALA A 438 34.10 -34.59 5.88
CA ALA A 438 33.51 -33.56 5.02
C ALA A 438 34.41 -33.32 3.79
N ASN A 439 33.82 -33.32 2.59
CA ASN A 439 34.47 -33.25 1.27
C ASN A 439 35.14 -34.54 0.76
N ASP A 440 35.12 -35.63 1.53
CA ASP A 440 35.62 -36.91 1.05
C ASP A 440 34.56 -37.67 0.24
N SER A 441 35.00 -38.47 -0.72
CA SER A 441 34.16 -39.42 -1.45
C SER A 441 34.50 -40.85 -1.05
N ALA A 442 33.53 -41.73 -0.89
CA ALA A 442 33.77 -43.16 -0.70
C ALA A 442 32.77 -43.98 -1.50
N SER A 443 33.10 -45.24 -1.80
CA SER A 443 32.22 -46.13 -2.55
C SER A 443 31.97 -47.42 -1.77
N VAL A 444 30.70 -47.76 -1.59
CA VAL A 444 30.22 -49.01 -0.99
C VAL A 444 29.63 -49.88 -2.10
N LEU A 445 30.45 -50.80 -2.62
CA LEU A 445 30.17 -51.78 -3.66
C LEU A 445 30.00 -53.22 -3.14
N VAL A 446 29.54 -53.36 -1.90
CA VAL A 446 29.19 -54.65 -1.29
C VAL A 446 27.69 -54.66 -0.96
N ASN A 447 27.09 -55.84 -0.94
CA ASN A 447 25.69 -55.98 -0.52
C ASN A 447 25.56 -55.76 1.00
N ILE A 448 24.65 -54.91 1.42
CA ILE A 448 24.24 -54.72 2.82
C ILE A 448 23.04 -55.63 3.08
N SER A 449 23.10 -56.45 4.12
CA SER A 449 22.00 -57.35 4.49
C SER A 449 21.64 -57.26 5.98
N ASP A 450 20.44 -57.71 6.33
CA ASP A 450 20.07 -57.95 7.72
C ASP A 450 21.01 -58.97 8.39
N HIS A 451 21.00 -58.98 9.72
CA HIS A 451 21.82 -59.89 10.52
C HIS A 451 21.27 -61.32 10.35
N PRO A 452 22.11 -62.31 9.99
CA PRO A 452 21.66 -63.69 9.88
C PRO A 452 21.24 -64.19 11.26
N GLY A 453 20.13 -64.92 11.35
CA GLY A 453 19.59 -65.44 12.59
C GLY A 453 20.56 -66.35 13.33
N GLN A 454 20.10 -66.95 14.43
CA GLN A 454 20.93 -67.91 15.18
C GLN A 454 21.27 -69.16 14.35
N ASP A 455 20.49 -69.45 13.31
CA ASP A 455 20.74 -70.55 12.39
C ASP A 455 21.85 -70.27 11.34
N GLY A 456 22.34 -69.02 11.28
CA GLY A 456 23.38 -68.57 10.36
C GLY A 456 22.93 -68.50 8.90
N LEU A 457 21.62 -68.63 8.63
CA LEU A 457 21.06 -68.48 7.30
C LEU A 457 20.63 -67.03 7.09
N PHE A 458 20.99 -66.49 5.92
CA PHE A 458 20.37 -65.26 5.44
C PHE A 458 19.13 -65.64 4.65
N ASP A 459 18.04 -64.88 4.79
CA ASP A 459 16.83 -65.12 4.01
C ASP A 459 17.18 -65.20 2.51
N PRO A 460 16.91 -66.35 1.85
CA PRO A 460 17.36 -66.59 0.49
C PRO A 460 16.58 -65.84 -0.60
N VAL A 461 15.58 -64.99 -0.30
CA VAL A 461 14.85 -64.32 -1.39
C VAL A 461 14.34 -62.92 -1.02
N THR A 462 14.58 -61.96 -1.91
CA THR A 462 13.88 -60.68 -1.96
C THR A 462 12.36 -60.96 -1.88
N LEU A 463 11.71 -60.59 -0.76
CA LEU A 463 10.26 -60.70 -0.47
C LEU A 463 9.75 -61.94 0.32
N GLY A 464 10.60 -62.76 0.93
CA GLY A 464 10.18 -63.72 1.96
C GLY A 464 9.79 -63.04 3.29
N PRO A 465 8.90 -63.62 4.13
CA PRO A 465 8.83 -63.21 5.53
C PRO A 465 10.15 -63.58 6.19
N LEU A 466 10.79 -62.60 6.83
CA LEU A 466 11.95 -62.83 7.70
C LEU A 466 11.65 -64.05 8.57
N ASP A 467 12.58 -65.00 8.65
CA ASP A 467 12.55 -65.98 9.73
C ASP A 467 12.49 -65.24 11.08
N ALA A 468 11.98 -65.91 12.10
CA ALA A 468 11.65 -65.25 13.36
C ALA A 468 12.88 -64.74 14.14
N ASP A 469 14.09 -65.02 13.69
CA ASP A 469 15.35 -64.71 14.36
C ASP A 469 16.25 -63.69 13.64
N ASN A 470 15.96 -63.31 12.40
CA ASN A 470 16.61 -62.17 11.74
C ASN A 470 16.23 -60.84 12.40
N ARG A 471 17.23 -59.98 12.62
CA ARG A 471 17.04 -58.63 13.18
C ARG A 471 17.17 -57.57 12.09
N PRO A 472 16.24 -56.61 12.00
CA PRO A 472 16.35 -55.50 11.06
C PRO A 472 17.65 -54.71 11.30
N VAL A 473 18.40 -54.47 10.22
CA VAL A 473 19.58 -53.61 10.21
C VAL A 473 19.20 -52.25 9.64
N SER A 474 19.31 -51.21 10.47
CA SER A 474 19.20 -49.82 10.01
C SER A 474 20.56 -49.36 9.47
N VAL A 475 20.57 -48.58 8.39
CA VAL A 475 21.81 -48.10 7.77
C VAL A 475 21.88 -46.60 7.92
N VAL A 476 23.03 -46.08 8.35
CA VAL A 476 23.22 -44.65 8.58
C VAL A 476 24.40 -44.15 7.75
N PHE A 477 24.16 -43.20 6.86
CA PHE A 477 25.21 -42.49 6.11
C PHE A 477 25.40 -41.10 6.70
N SER A 478 26.64 -40.68 6.95
CA SER A 478 26.94 -39.34 7.49
C SER A 478 28.25 -38.78 6.94
N GLY A 479 28.33 -37.45 6.84
CA GLY A 479 29.56 -36.75 6.46
C GLY A 479 29.66 -36.30 5.00
N GLY A 480 30.64 -36.78 4.25
CA GLY A 480 30.90 -36.44 2.84
C GLY A 480 30.03 -37.19 1.82
N TYR A 481 30.61 -37.51 0.65
CA TYR A 481 29.96 -38.16 -0.48
C TYR A 481 30.11 -39.68 -0.44
N VAL A 482 29.01 -40.43 -0.65
CA VAL A 482 29.01 -41.91 -0.64
C VAL A 482 28.33 -42.45 -1.88
N GLU A 483 29.04 -43.24 -2.69
CA GLU A 483 28.45 -43.99 -3.79
C GLU A 483 27.97 -45.35 -3.31
N LEU A 484 26.69 -45.64 -3.47
CA LEU A 484 26.08 -46.89 -3.04
C LEU A 484 25.77 -47.76 -4.26
N TYR A 485 26.30 -48.98 -4.26
CA TYR A 485 26.03 -50.02 -5.23
C TYR A 485 25.50 -51.28 -4.51
N GLY A 486 25.18 -52.31 -5.29
CA GLY A 486 24.84 -53.64 -4.76
C GLY A 486 23.34 -53.95 -4.79
N ALA A 487 23.01 -55.16 -4.36
CA ALA A 487 21.66 -55.66 -4.13
C ALA A 487 21.42 -55.76 -2.63
N ASN A 488 21.11 -54.61 -2.03
CA ASN A 488 20.95 -54.47 -0.60
C ASN A 488 19.60 -55.03 -0.15
N SER A 489 19.59 -55.82 0.92
CA SER A 489 18.43 -56.61 1.37
C SER A 489 18.17 -56.46 2.88
N TYR A 490 18.46 -55.29 3.44
CA TYR A 490 18.19 -55.00 4.85
C TYR A 490 16.76 -54.45 5.03
N SER A 491 16.13 -54.73 6.17
CA SER A 491 14.75 -54.33 6.47
C SER A 491 14.61 -53.15 7.42
N GLY A 492 15.72 -52.71 8.06
CA GLY A 492 15.73 -51.54 8.92
C GLY A 492 15.76 -50.21 8.14
N GLN A 493 15.57 -49.10 8.85
CA GLN A 493 15.46 -47.77 8.24
C GLN A 493 16.82 -47.30 7.68
N THR A 494 16.80 -46.64 6.53
CA THR A 494 17.96 -45.91 6.01
C THR A 494 17.92 -44.48 6.51
N HIS A 495 19.03 -44.00 7.08
CA HIS A 495 19.21 -42.61 7.51
C HIS A 495 20.36 -41.95 6.76
N ILE A 496 20.17 -40.71 6.31
CA ILE A 496 21.20 -39.86 5.74
C ILE A 496 21.32 -38.62 6.61
N PHE A 497 22.46 -38.42 7.25
CA PHE A 497 22.75 -37.31 8.15
C PHE A 497 23.90 -36.45 7.61
N GLY A 498 23.56 -35.45 6.79
CA GLY A 498 24.54 -34.52 6.24
C GLY A 498 25.41 -35.06 5.10
N ALA A 499 25.26 -36.34 4.71
CA ALA A 499 26.00 -36.96 3.62
C ALA A 499 25.32 -36.78 2.25
N ASP A 500 26.12 -36.78 1.18
CA ASP A 500 25.65 -36.82 -0.20
C ASP A 500 25.76 -38.27 -0.74
N VAL A 501 24.65 -39.00 -0.71
CA VAL A 501 24.59 -40.40 -1.14
C VAL A 501 24.15 -40.48 -2.60
N MET A 502 24.98 -41.09 -3.45
CA MET A 502 24.67 -41.36 -4.86
C MET A 502 24.38 -42.84 -5.08
N ILE A 503 23.14 -43.17 -5.44
CA ILE A 503 22.72 -44.52 -5.80
C ILE A 503 23.09 -44.80 -7.25
N ARG A 504 23.86 -45.87 -7.47
CA ARG A 504 24.34 -46.28 -8.81
C ARG A 504 23.63 -47.52 -9.37
N THR A 505 22.90 -48.27 -8.54
CA THR A 505 22.12 -49.45 -8.95
C THR A 505 20.70 -49.41 -8.36
N PRO A 506 19.65 -49.90 -9.07
CA PRO A 506 18.27 -49.83 -8.58
C PRO A 506 18.06 -50.51 -7.22
N SER A 507 18.83 -51.56 -6.94
CA SER A 507 18.79 -52.35 -5.70
C SER A 507 19.73 -51.85 -4.61
N ALA A 508 20.39 -50.69 -4.79
CA ALA A 508 21.33 -50.18 -3.80
C ALA A 508 20.61 -49.59 -2.57
N LEU A 509 19.33 -49.25 -2.68
CA LEU A 509 18.53 -48.90 -1.52
C LEU A 509 17.54 -50.03 -1.26
N ALA A 510 17.52 -50.57 -0.04
CA ALA A 510 16.55 -51.59 0.31
C ALA A 510 15.13 -50.99 0.40
N ASN A 511 14.10 -51.79 0.15
CA ASN A 511 12.68 -51.42 0.27
C ASN A 511 12.29 -51.23 1.75
N SER A 512 12.83 -50.19 2.37
CA SER A 512 12.72 -49.87 3.80
C SER A 512 12.42 -48.37 3.96
N PRO A 513 11.93 -47.91 5.14
CA PRO A 513 11.78 -46.49 5.41
C PRO A 513 13.08 -45.71 5.16
N LEU A 514 12.97 -44.50 4.60
CA LEU A 514 14.09 -43.59 4.35
C LEU A 514 13.90 -42.30 5.14
N ALA A 515 14.92 -41.86 5.87
CA ALA A 515 14.97 -40.56 6.51
C ALA A 515 16.22 -39.77 6.09
N ILE A 516 16.03 -38.54 5.62
CA ILE A 516 17.10 -37.61 5.25
C ILE A 516 17.05 -36.43 6.20
N ARG A 517 18.16 -36.15 6.88
CA ARG A 517 18.38 -34.99 7.74
C ARG A 517 19.70 -34.32 7.36
N GLY A 518 19.64 -33.43 6.38
CA GLY A 518 20.78 -32.78 5.77
C GLY A 518 21.47 -33.67 4.74
N GLY A 519 22.29 -33.06 3.89
CA GLY A 519 22.93 -33.74 2.76
C GLY A 519 21.99 -33.98 1.58
N SER A 520 22.29 -34.96 0.75
CA SER A 520 21.47 -35.30 -0.41
C SER A 520 21.42 -36.80 -0.67
N LEU A 521 20.30 -37.27 -1.22
CA LEU A 521 20.19 -38.57 -1.86
C LEU A 521 19.94 -38.35 -3.34
N SER A 522 20.81 -38.84 -4.20
CA SER A 522 20.61 -38.77 -5.64
C SER A 522 20.77 -40.11 -6.35
N SER A 523 20.07 -40.31 -7.45
CA SER A 523 20.36 -41.39 -8.40
C SER A 523 20.94 -40.83 -9.69
N GLU A 524 22.03 -41.40 -10.19
CA GLU A 524 22.49 -41.09 -11.54
C GLU A 524 21.54 -41.71 -12.56
N ALA A 525 21.29 -41.02 -13.68
CA ALA A 525 20.30 -41.31 -14.71
C ALA A 525 20.44 -42.71 -15.34
N VAL A 526 20.10 -43.73 -14.59
CA VAL A 526 19.66 -45.02 -15.10
C VAL A 526 18.16 -44.84 -15.32
N PRO A 527 17.71 -44.67 -16.57
CA PRO A 527 16.28 -44.62 -16.88
C PRO A 527 15.63 -45.84 -16.23
N ASP A 528 14.51 -45.65 -15.56
CA ASP A 528 13.70 -46.70 -14.91
C ASP A 528 14.11 -47.14 -13.49
N VAL A 529 15.00 -46.45 -12.78
CA VAL A 529 15.15 -46.68 -11.32
C VAL A 529 13.93 -46.10 -10.59
N GLN A 530 13.03 -46.98 -10.17
CA GLN A 530 11.91 -46.65 -9.27
C GLN A 530 12.28 -47.02 -7.83
N PHE A 531 12.36 -46.02 -6.95
CA PHE A 531 12.47 -46.28 -5.52
C PHE A 531 11.10 -46.68 -4.98
N GLN A 532 10.94 -47.92 -4.55
CA GLN A 532 9.72 -48.40 -3.88
C GLN A 532 9.92 -48.38 -2.37
N LEU A 533 9.66 -47.23 -1.74
CA LEU A 533 9.91 -47.02 -0.32
C LEU A 533 8.58 -46.88 0.43
N PRO A 534 8.33 -47.62 1.51
CA PRO A 534 7.06 -47.53 2.24
C PRO A 534 6.83 -46.12 2.78
N THR A 535 7.86 -45.51 3.39
CA THR A 535 7.80 -44.14 3.89
C THR A 535 9.11 -43.41 3.59
N VAL A 536 9.01 -42.13 3.24
CA VAL A 536 10.16 -41.24 3.07
C VAL A 536 9.94 -40.01 3.93
N ARG A 537 10.95 -39.62 4.71
CA ARG A 537 10.94 -38.40 5.50
C ARG A 537 12.14 -37.53 5.20
N LEU A 538 11.92 -36.39 4.57
CA LEU A 538 12.92 -35.37 4.29
C LEU A 538 12.80 -34.26 5.34
N THR A 539 13.59 -34.31 6.40
CA THR A 539 13.58 -33.28 7.44
C THR A 539 14.26 -32.00 6.94
N ASP A 540 15.38 -32.14 6.25
CA ASP A 540 16.14 -31.11 5.53
C ASP A 540 17.09 -31.81 4.53
N GLY A 541 17.64 -31.06 3.56
CA GLY A 541 18.53 -31.61 2.52
C GLY A 541 17.89 -31.69 1.13
N THR A 542 18.42 -32.56 0.26
CA THR A 542 17.94 -32.72 -1.12
C THR A 542 17.66 -34.19 -1.46
N LEU A 543 16.48 -34.49 -2.01
CA LEU A 543 16.19 -35.80 -2.62
C LEU A 543 16.08 -35.62 -4.13
N ALA A 544 16.98 -36.19 -4.92
CA ALA A 544 17.05 -36.02 -6.37
C ALA A 544 17.04 -37.38 -7.12
N GLY A 545 15.92 -37.78 -7.71
CA GLY A 545 15.85 -39.01 -8.49
C GLY A 545 14.78 -38.96 -9.56
N ASP A 546 14.85 -39.83 -10.56
CA ASP A 546 13.91 -39.78 -11.69
C ASP A 546 12.48 -40.19 -11.27
N PHE A 547 12.35 -41.15 -10.34
CA PHE A 547 11.06 -41.68 -9.92
C PHE A 547 11.07 -42.25 -8.49
N LEU A 548 10.24 -41.66 -7.61
CA LEU A 548 10.00 -42.12 -6.25
C LEU A 548 8.56 -42.63 -6.12
N VAL A 549 8.39 -43.90 -5.79
CA VAL A 549 7.10 -44.49 -5.42
C VAL A 549 7.08 -44.70 -3.92
N THR A 550 6.19 -44.00 -3.22
CA THR A 550 6.06 -44.15 -1.76
C THR A 550 4.62 -44.10 -1.28
N GLU A 551 4.29 -44.85 -0.23
CA GLU A 551 2.97 -44.78 0.39
C GLU A 551 2.78 -43.49 1.18
N GLU A 552 3.85 -42.95 1.76
CA GLU A 552 3.81 -41.70 2.53
C GLU A 552 5.10 -40.90 2.40
N PHE A 553 5.00 -39.68 1.86
CA PHE A 553 6.13 -38.75 1.73
C PHE A 553 5.99 -37.58 2.72
N TRP A 554 6.84 -37.53 3.72
CA TRP A 554 6.96 -36.41 4.65
C TRP A 554 8.09 -35.48 4.22
N ILE A 555 7.82 -34.18 4.16
CA ILE A 555 8.84 -33.15 3.91
C ILE A 555 8.70 -32.06 4.96
N ASP A 556 9.65 -31.96 5.89
CA ASP A 556 9.66 -30.90 6.90
C ASP A 556 10.32 -29.64 6.28
N SER A 557 11.48 -29.79 5.64
CA SER A 557 12.15 -28.73 4.87
C SER A 557 13.08 -29.33 3.80
N GLY A 558 13.62 -28.50 2.89
CA GLY A 558 14.57 -28.94 1.87
C GLY A 558 13.98 -29.01 0.46
N VAL A 559 14.64 -29.75 -0.44
CA VAL A 559 14.32 -29.77 -1.86
C VAL A 559 14.11 -31.19 -2.35
N GLN A 560 12.98 -31.46 -2.99
CA GLN A 560 12.76 -32.71 -3.71
C GLN A 560 12.77 -32.44 -5.22
N ARG A 561 13.58 -33.20 -5.96
CA ARG A 561 13.74 -33.15 -7.42
C ARG A 561 13.45 -34.52 -8.00
N GLY A 562 12.28 -34.71 -8.59
CA GLY A 562 11.91 -36.01 -9.15
C GLY A 562 10.41 -36.23 -9.26
N ASN A 563 9.98 -37.21 -10.03
CA ASN A 563 8.57 -37.58 -10.02
C ASN A 563 8.25 -38.31 -8.71
N ILE A 564 7.26 -37.82 -7.96
CA ILE A 564 6.71 -38.54 -6.80
C ILE A 564 5.39 -39.20 -7.22
N GLU A 565 5.30 -40.51 -7.04
CA GLU A 565 4.05 -41.26 -7.07
C GLU A 565 3.72 -41.78 -5.68
N GLY A 566 2.49 -41.57 -5.25
CA GLY A 566 2.04 -41.98 -3.93
C GLY A 566 0.66 -41.42 -3.60
N PRO A 567 -0.02 -41.99 -2.60
CA PRO A 567 -1.32 -41.50 -2.19
C PRO A 567 -1.23 -40.22 -1.33
N ARG A 568 -0.07 -39.90 -0.73
CA ARG A 568 0.05 -38.76 0.19
C ARG A 568 1.44 -38.11 0.24
N ILE A 569 1.45 -36.78 0.20
CA ILE A 569 2.58 -35.93 0.59
C ILE A 569 2.15 -35.08 1.78
N THR A 570 2.95 -35.02 2.85
CA THR A 570 2.67 -34.23 4.05
C THR A 570 3.81 -33.27 4.38
N LYS A 571 3.50 -32.00 4.59
CA LYS A 571 4.41 -30.94 5.05
C LYS A 571 4.01 -30.52 6.47
N ALA A 572 4.78 -30.92 7.47
CA ALA A 572 4.35 -30.89 8.88
C ALA A 572 5.21 -30.05 9.84
N SER A 573 6.08 -29.18 9.33
CA SER A 573 6.90 -28.28 10.15
C SER A 573 6.84 -26.85 9.65
N ASP A 574 7.47 -25.90 10.33
CA ASP A 574 7.52 -24.48 9.95
C ASP A 574 8.52 -24.14 8.81
N GLY A 575 9.43 -25.06 8.45
CA GLY A 575 10.49 -24.82 7.46
C GLY A 575 10.01 -24.60 6.02
N LEU A 576 10.93 -24.20 5.12
CA LEU A 576 10.68 -24.11 3.68
C LEU A 576 10.94 -25.46 2.99
N ALA A 577 9.94 -25.95 2.26
CA ALA A 577 10.03 -27.12 1.40
C ALA A 577 9.80 -26.73 -0.07
N VAL A 578 10.59 -27.30 -0.99
CA VAL A 578 10.47 -27.05 -2.43
C VAL A 578 10.29 -28.37 -3.16
N LEU A 579 9.21 -28.52 -3.92
CA LEU A 579 8.93 -29.70 -4.73
C LEU A 579 9.09 -29.40 -6.23
N TYR A 580 9.85 -30.24 -6.91
CA TYR A 580 9.97 -30.33 -8.36
C TYR A 580 9.54 -31.72 -8.81
N GLY A 581 8.92 -31.84 -9.99
CA GLY A 581 8.52 -33.11 -10.60
C GLY A 581 7.14 -33.62 -10.14
N VAL A 582 6.36 -32.81 -9.43
CA VAL A 582 5.03 -33.20 -8.92
C VAL A 582 3.92 -33.16 -9.97
N GLN A 583 4.22 -32.92 -11.26
CA GLN A 583 3.19 -32.74 -12.28
C GLN A 583 2.27 -33.95 -12.49
N ASN A 584 2.71 -35.15 -12.10
CA ASN A 584 1.93 -36.39 -12.22
C ASN A 584 1.38 -36.89 -10.88
N PHE A 585 1.55 -36.12 -9.79
CA PHE A 585 1.05 -36.52 -8.48
C PHE A 585 -0.48 -36.41 -8.43
N THR A 586 -1.16 -37.52 -8.18
CA THR A 586 -2.64 -37.62 -8.11
C THR A 586 -3.17 -37.84 -6.69
N GLY A 587 -2.29 -37.91 -5.69
CA GLY A 587 -2.63 -38.15 -4.29
C GLY A 587 -3.10 -36.90 -3.54
N THR A 588 -3.03 -36.97 -2.21
CA THR A 588 -3.31 -35.84 -1.31
C THR A 588 -2.01 -35.11 -0.94
N LEU A 589 -1.96 -33.81 -1.20
CA LEU A 589 -0.92 -32.91 -0.71
C LEU A 589 -1.43 -32.16 0.52
N ASP A 590 -0.94 -32.53 1.70
CA ASP A 590 -1.37 -32.04 3.00
C ASP A 590 -0.31 -31.10 3.61
N VAL A 591 -0.57 -29.80 3.60
CA VAL A 591 0.33 -28.76 4.10
C VAL A 591 -0.16 -28.31 5.48
N GLN A 592 0.41 -28.89 6.53
CA GLN A 592 0.00 -28.69 7.92
C GLN A 592 0.65 -27.45 8.54
N GLU A 593 1.93 -27.20 8.26
CA GLU A 593 2.69 -26.07 8.80
C GLU A 593 3.72 -25.52 7.78
N GLY A 594 4.26 -24.32 8.03
CA GLY A 594 5.40 -23.77 7.29
C GLY A 594 5.11 -23.37 5.85
N MET A 595 6.15 -23.34 5.00
CA MET A 595 6.01 -22.94 3.59
C MET A 595 6.33 -24.11 2.65
N LEU A 596 5.42 -24.38 1.71
CA LEU A 596 5.63 -25.30 0.60
C LEU A 596 5.62 -24.54 -0.72
N ARG A 597 6.68 -24.68 -1.52
CA ARG A 597 6.79 -24.10 -2.86
C ARG A 597 6.73 -25.19 -3.93
N LEU A 598 5.77 -25.06 -4.84
CA LEU A 598 5.61 -25.92 -6.01
C LEU A 598 6.21 -25.25 -7.24
N MET A 599 7.23 -25.88 -7.81
CA MET A 599 7.94 -25.34 -8.98
C MET A 599 7.25 -25.68 -10.31
N GLN A 600 6.30 -26.62 -10.30
CA GLN A 600 5.52 -27.10 -11.43
C GLN A 600 4.05 -27.26 -11.03
N PRO A 601 3.11 -27.19 -12.00
CA PRO A 601 1.68 -27.29 -11.73
C PRO A 601 1.27 -28.69 -11.27
N LEU A 602 0.26 -28.76 -10.40
CA LEU A 602 -0.45 -30.00 -10.03
C LEU A 602 -1.70 -30.13 -10.91
N THR A 603 -1.87 -31.25 -11.58
CA THR A 603 -3.02 -31.48 -12.48
C THR A 603 -4.20 -32.12 -11.76
N GLU A 604 -4.00 -33.16 -10.94
CA GLU A 604 -5.11 -33.96 -10.37
C GLU A 604 -5.02 -34.18 -8.84
N ALA A 605 -4.10 -33.50 -8.15
CA ALA A 605 -3.90 -33.68 -6.70
C ALA A 605 -5.00 -33.04 -5.86
N ASN A 606 -5.38 -33.69 -4.76
CA ASN A 606 -6.18 -33.06 -3.69
C ASN A 606 -5.24 -32.27 -2.77
N VAL A 607 -5.30 -30.94 -2.79
CA VAL A 607 -4.44 -30.11 -1.92
C VAL A 607 -5.22 -29.63 -0.70
N VAL A 608 -4.67 -29.87 0.49
CA VAL A 608 -5.19 -29.41 1.78
C VAL A 608 -4.15 -28.50 2.42
N VAL A 609 -4.54 -27.26 2.78
CA VAL A 609 -3.64 -26.30 3.45
C VAL A 609 -4.26 -25.89 4.79
N HIS A 610 -3.56 -26.18 5.89
CA HIS A 610 -3.99 -25.93 7.27
C HIS A 610 -3.60 -24.53 7.79
N THR A 611 -4.20 -24.14 8.91
CA THR A 611 -3.94 -22.88 9.61
C THR A 611 -2.45 -22.65 9.82
N GLY A 612 -1.95 -21.46 9.43
CA GLY A 612 -0.54 -21.10 9.62
C GLY A 612 0.42 -21.67 8.57
N ALA A 613 0.00 -22.60 7.72
CA ALA A 613 0.76 -23.04 6.56
C ALA A 613 0.62 -22.08 5.37
N ARG A 614 1.61 -22.10 4.48
CA ARG A 614 1.68 -21.31 3.25
C ARG A 614 2.01 -22.20 2.06
N LEU A 615 1.26 -22.05 0.97
CA LEU A 615 1.50 -22.73 -0.30
C LEU A 615 1.81 -21.70 -1.38
N GLU A 616 2.98 -21.81 -2.00
CA GLU A 616 3.40 -20.98 -3.14
C GLU A 616 3.41 -21.82 -4.42
N VAL A 617 2.70 -21.37 -5.46
CA VAL A 617 2.56 -22.11 -6.71
C VAL A 617 2.96 -21.22 -7.89
N ASN A 618 3.99 -21.62 -8.64
CA ASN A 618 4.63 -20.75 -9.63
C ASN A 618 3.83 -20.61 -10.96
N ARG A 619 2.82 -21.45 -11.25
CA ARG A 619 2.14 -21.45 -12.58
C ARG A 619 0.63 -21.68 -12.60
N SER A 620 0.10 -22.69 -11.90
CA SER A 620 -1.36 -22.92 -11.87
C SER A 620 -1.80 -23.58 -10.57
N VAL A 621 -2.97 -23.18 -10.09
CA VAL A 621 -3.64 -23.77 -8.91
C VAL A 621 -4.22 -25.14 -9.31
N PRO A 622 -4.15 -26.17 -8.44
CA PRO A 622 -4.76 -27.47 -8.71
C PRO A 622 -6.28 -27.38 -8.92
N ASP A 623 -6.84 -28.35 -9.63
CA ASP A 623 -8.29 -28.45 -9.90
C ASP A 623 -9.15 -28.46 -8.62
N LYS A 624 -8.60 -28.95 -7.51
CA LYS A 624 -9.24 -28.95 -6.18
C LYS A 624 -8.29 -28.54 -5.07
N LEU A 625 -8.47 -27.31 -4.58
CA LEU A 625 -7.79 -26.75 -3.41
C LEU A 625 -8.78 -26.65 -2.25
N THR A 626 -8.46 -27.30 -1.12
CA THR A 626 -9.22 -27.23 0.13
C THR A 626 -8.40 -26.44 1.16
N LEU A 627 -8.95 -25.32 1.64
CA LEU A 627 -8.36 -24.55 2.73
C LEU A 627 -9.05 -24.95 4.04
N ALA A 628 -8.26 -25.32 5.06
CA ALA A 628 -8.76 -25.76 6.36
C ALA A 628 -8.35 -24.77 7.46
N GLY A 629 -9.33 -24.02 7.98
CA GLY A 629 -9.21 -23.21 9.20
C GLY A 629 -8.24 -22.02 9.09
N GLY A 630 -8.65 -20.88 8.55
CA GLY A 630 -7.88 -19.63 8.67
C GLY A 630 -6.52 -19.59 7.95
N SER A 631 -6.24 -20.51 7.03
CA SER A 631 -4.98 -20.58 6.27
C SER A 631 -4.84 -19.41 5.29
N LEU A 632 -3.62 -18.86 5.20
CA LEU A 632 -3.27 -17.83 4.21
C LEU A 632 -2.61 -18.50 2.99
N VAL A 633 -3.19 -18.33 1.80
CA VAL A 633 -2.58 -18.81 0.55
C VAL A 633 -2.20 -17.61 -0.33
N PRO A 634 -0.96 -17.10 -0.22
CA PRO A 634 -0.47 -16.13 -1.15
C PRO A 634 -0.05 -16.82 -2.46
N ILE A 635 -0.78 -16.57 -3.54
CA ILE A 635 -0.43 -17.07 -4.88
C ILE A 635 0.47 -16.03 -5.55
N PHE A 636 1.77 -16.34 -5.65
CA PHE A 636 2.73 -15.53 -6.40
C PHE A 636 2.98 -16.19 -7.76
N GLY A 637 2.43 -15.62 -8.84
CA GLY A 637 2.72 -16.01 -10.22
C GLY A 637 3.31 -14.84 -10.99
N SER A 638 4.46 -15.02 -11.63
CA SER A 638 5.09 -14.00 -12.49
C SER A 638 4.76 -14.19 -13.98
N GLY A 639 3.59 -14.73 -14.30
CA GLY A 639 3.18 -15.03 -15.67
C GLY A 639 1.66 -15.02 -15.84
N THR A 640 1.19 -14.68 -17.05
CA THR A 640 -0.24 -14.67 -17.42
C THR A 640 -0.89 -16.03 -17.12
N MET A 641 -1.81 -16.07 -16.16
CA MET A 641 -2.61 -17.25 -15.86
C MET A 641 -3.68 -17.46 -16.94
N GLU A 642 -3.52 -18.47 -17.81
CA GLU A 642 -4.65 -19.07 -18.51
C GLU A 642 -5.29 -20.12 -17.58
N ALA A 643 -6.30 -19.70 -16.81
CA ALA A 643 -7.12 -20.65 -16.06
C ALA A 643 -8.03 -21.40 -17.05
N SER A 644 -7.89 -22.72 -17.13
CA SER A 644 -8.87 -23.60 -17.77
C SER A 644 -10.22 -23.47 -17.06
N MET A 645 -11.33 -23.48 -17.81
CA MET A 645 -12.71 -23.14 -17.42
C MET A 645 -13.37 -23.99 -16.30
N GLN A 646 -12.63 -24.73 -15.47
CA GLN A 646 -13.21 -25.73 -14.56
C GLN A 646 -12.66 -25.77 -13.12
N SER A 647 -11.76 -24.87 -12.72
CA SER A 647 -11.26 -24.89 -11.33
C SER A 647 -12.33 -24.45 -10.33
N GLN A 648 -12.58 -25.27 -9.30
CA GLN A 648 -13.50 -24.98 -8.20
C GLN A 648 -12.72 -24.72 -6.91
N LEU A 649 -12.67 -23.46 -6.47
CA LEU A 649 -12.15 -23.11 -5.15
C LEU A 649 -13.24 -23.36 -4.10
N VAL A 650 -13.04 -24.34 -3.22
CA VAL A 650 -13.95 -24.64 -2.12
C VAL A 650 -13.31 -24.18 -0.81
N VAL A 651 -13.88 -23.16 -0.19
CA VAL A 651 -13.45 -22.63 1.10
C VAL A 651 -14.41 -23.14 2.17
N THR A 652 -13.90 -23.90 3.14
CA THR A 652 -14.72 -24.45 4.24
C THR A 652 -14.60 -23.60 5.52
N GLN A 653 -15.48 -23.84 6.50
CA GLN A 653 -15.75 -23.02 7.71
C GLN A 653 -14.51 -22.41 8.39
N ASP A 654 -14.67 -21.20 8.94
CA ASP A 654 -13.66 -20.44 9.72
C ASP A 654 -12.36 -20.07 8.97
N SER A 655 -12.44 -19.86 7.66
CA SER A 655 -11.28 -19.46 6.83
C SER A 655 -11.27 -17.97 6.51
N THR A 656 -10.08 -17.35 6.57
CA THR A 656 -9.81 -15.97 6.14
C THR A 656 -8.75 -16.03 5.05
N ILE A 657 -9.09 -15.65 3.81
CA ILE A 657 -8.13 -15.62 2.71
C ILE A 657 -7.51 -14.22 2.66
N GLY A 658 -6.26 -14.07 3.10
CA GLY A 658 -5.53 -12.80 2.99
C GLY A 658 -4.70 -12.72 1.70
N GLY A 659 -5.07 -11.79 0.82
CA GLY A 659 -4.24 -11.20 -0.25
C GLY A 659 -3.87 -12.10 -1.45
N PHE A 660 -4.43 -11.80 -2.62
CA PHE A 660 -3.85 -12.20 -3.90
C PHE A 660 -2.91 -11.07 -4.36
N TRP A 661 -1.60 -11.29 -4.31
CA TRP A 661 -0.61 -10.33 -4.79
C TRP A 661 -0.18 -10.70 -6.21
N HIS A 662 -0.68 -9.96 -7.21
CA HIS A 662 -0.16 -10.01 -8.57
C HIS A 662 0.28 -8.62 -8.98
N ASN A 663 1.51 -8.48 -9.50
CA ASN A 663 2.04 -7.21 -9.98
C ASN A 663 1.32 -6.64 -11.24
N ASP A 664 0.34 -7.36 -11.80
CA ASP A 664 -0.30 -7.00 -13.08
C ASP A 664 -1.85 -6.98 -13.04
N GLY A 665 -2.49 -7.00 -11.87
CA GLY A 665 -3.90 -6.55 -11.73
C GLY A 665 -5.00 -7.27 -12.52
N PHE A 666 -4.87 -8.56 -12.88
CA PHE A 666 -5.96 -9.28 -13.56
C PHE A 666 -6.18 -10.72 -13.03
N LEU A 667 -7.31 -10.93 -12.33
CA LEU A 667 -7.95 -12.24 -12.21
C LEU A 667 -8.92 -12.39 -13.39
N SER A 668 -8.54 -13.09 -14.45
CA SER A 668 -9.43 -13.39 -15.57
C SER A 668 -10.10 -14.76 -15.40
N GLN A 669 -11.43 -14.75 -15.25
CA GLN A 669 -12.38 -15.83 -15.59
C GLN A 669 -12.39 -17.11 -14.72
N GLY A 670 -12.82 -17.01 -13.47
CA GLY A 670 -13.23 -18.17 -12.65
C GLY A 670 -14.43 -17.85 -11.75
N SER A 671 -15.33 -18.82 -11.53
CA SER A 671 -16.45 -18.70 -10.59
C SER A 671 -16.01 -19.00 -9.16
N VAL A 672 -16.36 -18.14 -8.20
CA VAL A 672 -16.04 -18.35 -6.78
C VAL A 672 -17.33 -18.68 -6.02
N GLN A 673 -17.37 -19.87 -5.42
CA GLN A 673 -18.43 -20.27 -4.49
C GLN A 673 -17.90 -20.22 -3.05
N ILE A 674 -18.60 -19.46 -2.20
CA ILE A 674 -18.27 -19.35 -0.78
C ILE A 674 -19.36 -20.05 0.02
N GLU A 675 -18.99 -21.10 0.76
CA GLU A 675 -19.92 -21.87 1.59
C GLU A 675 -20.40 -21.08 2.82
N SER A 676 -21.45 -21.60 3.46
CA SER A 676 -22.10 -20.99 4.62
C SER A 676 -21.11 -20.75 5.78
N GLY A 677 -21.07 -19.52 6.30
CA GLY A 677 -20.28 -19.15 7.48
C GLY A 677 -18.84 -18.67 7.22
N VAL A 678 -18.44 -18.48 5.96
CA VAL A 678 -17.04 -18.12 5.59
C VAL A 678 -16.88 -16.61 5.37
N THR A 679 -15.78 -16.01 5.86
CA THR A 679 -15.43 -14.60 5.59
C THR A 679 -14.29 -14.50 4.56
N LEU A 680 -14.57 -13.95 3.38
CA LEU A 680 -13.54 -13.57 2.40
C LEU A 680 -13.09 -12.13 2.67
N ALA A 681 -11.85 -11.94 3.14
CA ALA A 681 -11.27 -10.62 3.38
C ALA A 681 -10.28 -10.26 2.26
N LEU A 682 -10.65 -9.35 1.36
CA LEU A 682 -9.71 -8.86 0.35
C LEU A 682 -8.89 -7.70 0.96
N GLU A 683 -7.67 -8.01 1.36
CA GLU A 683 -6.72 -7.05 1.95
C GLU A 683 -5.51 -6.86 1.00
N GLY A 684 -5.16 -5.59 0.70
CA GLY A 684 -3.96 -5.24 -0.06
C GLY A 684 -4.03 -5.31 -1.60
N ILE A 685 -5.22 -5.41 -2.20
CA ILE A 685 -5.36 -5.45 -3.67
C ILE A 685 -5.89 -4.10 -4.18
N ALA A 686 -5.02 -3.29 -4.78
CA ALA A 686 -5.45 -2.16 -5.61
C ALA A 686 -5.98 -2.71 -6.95
N ASP A 687 -7.23 -2.40 -7.27
CA ASP A 687 -7.89 -2.70 -8.56
C ASP A 687 -8.06 -4.20 -8.87
N SER A 688 -9.05 -4.84 -8.22
CA SER A 688 -9.39 -6.25 -8.45
C SER A 688 -10.66 -6.43 -9.27
N LYS A 689 -10.71 -7.46 -10.12
CA LYS A 689 -11.88 -7.79 -10.95
C LYS A 689 -12.37 -9.21 -10.66
N LEU A 690 -13.61 -9.37 -10.22
CA LEU A 690 -14.24 -10.67 -9.94
C LEU A 690 -15.34 -10.96 -10.96
N THR A 691 -15.37 -12.20 -11.49
CA THR A 691 -16.44 -12.67 -12.37
C THR A 691 -17.25 -13.80 -11.72
N ASN A 692 -18.57 -13.63 -11.57
CA ASN A 692 -19.48 -14.63 -10.98
C ASN A 692 -19.14 -15.03 -9.52
N LEU A 693 -19.62 -14.26 -8.55
CA LEU A 693 -19.47 -14.52 -7.11
C LEU A 693 -20.80 -15.04 -6.52
N ASP A 694 -20.78 -16.22 -5.89
CA ASP A 694 -21.93 -16.82 -5.22
C ASP A 694 -21.64 -16.97 -3.71
N LEU A 695 -22.29 -16.12 -2.91
CA LEU A 695 -22.21 -16.07 -1.45
C LEU A 695 -23.36 -16.90 -0.85
N GLN A 696 -23.06 -17.99 -0.14
CA GLN A 696 -24.06 -18.81 0.54
C GLN A 696 -24.39 -18.28 1.95
N ASN A 697 -25.46 -18.79 2.57
CA ASN A 697 -26.04 -18.26 3.81
C ASN A 697 -25.02 -18.11 4.95
N GLY A 698 -24.84 -16.92 5.53
CA GLY A 698 -23.89 -16.69 6.63
C GLY A 698 -22.45 -16.37 6.21
N SER A 699 -22.15 -16.30 4.90
CA SER A 699 -20.84 -15.85 4.43
C SER A 699 -20.69 -14.32 4.49
N LYS A 700 -19.45 -13.81 4.60
CA LYS A 700 -19.13 -12.38 4.67
C LYS A 700 -18.06 -12.04 3.63
N LEU A 701 -18.22 -10.95 2.88
CA LEU A 701 -17.15 -10.35 2.05
C LEU A 701 -16.69 -9.07 2.75
N SER A 702 -15.43 -8.99 3.15
CA SER A 702 -14.84 -7.80 3.79
C SER A 702 -13.76 -7.20 2.89
N LEU A 703 -13.90 -5.92 2.55
CA LEU A 703 -12.92 -5.15 1.76
C LEU A 703 -12.16 -4.22 2.72
N MET A 704 -10.92 -4.55 3.07
CA MET A 704 -10.25 -3.95 4.24
C MET A 704 -9.24 -2.83 3.94
N GLN A 705 -8.90 -2.50 2.68
CA GLN A 705 -7.89 -1.48 2.34
C GLN A 705 -8.20 -0.66 1.06
N ASN A 706 -7.42 0.42 0.84
CA ASN A 706 -7.49 1.34 -0.31
C ASN A 706 -7.38 0.61 -1.66
N GLY A 707 -8.50 0.39 -2.34
CA GLY A 707 -8.53 -0.22 -3.66
C GLY A 707 -9.93 -0.23 -4.26
N THR A 708 -10.00 -0.34 -5.59
CA THR A 708 -11.26 -0.52 -6.33
C THR A 708 -11.50 -2.00 -6.59
N THR A 709 -12.64 -2.55 -6.20
CA THR A 709 -13.04 -3.91 -6.58
C THR A 709 -14.18 -3.84 -7.58
N MET A 710 -13.96 -4.31 -8.80
CA MET A 710 -14.98 -4.42 -9.85
C MET A 710 -15.56 -5.83 -9.90
N ILE A 711 -16.89 -5.97 -9.80
CA ILE A 711 -17.57 -7.24 -10.06
C ILE A 711 -18.24 -7.18 -11.43
N GLU A 712 -17.87 -8.08 -12.35
CA GLU A 712 -18.52 -8.25 -13.66
C GLU A 712 -19.23 -9.61 -13.75
N GLY A 713 -20.52 -9.64 -14.08
CA GLY A 713 -21.29 -10.89 -14.17
C GLY A 713 -22.24 -11.10 -12.99
N HIS A 714 -22.50 -12.35 -12.58
CA HIS A 714 -23.55 -12.64 -11.59
C HIS A 714 -23.03 -12.51 -10.14
N LEU A 715 -23.59 -11.58 -9.36
CA LEU A 715 -23.41 -11.56 -7.90
C LEU A 715 -24.65 -12.18 -7.27
N GLN A 716 -24.51 -13.41 -6.79
CA GLN A 716 -25.58 -14.14 -6.15
C GLN A 716 -25.34 -14.18 -4.64
N VAL A 717 -26.35 -13.77 -3.86
CA VAL A 717 -26.27 -13.75 -2.41
C VAL A 717 -27.45 -14.54 -1.85
N GLY A 718 -27.17 -15.72 -1.30
CA GLY A 718 -28.16 -16.57 -0.64
C GLY A 718 -28.18 -16.33 0.88
N GLY A 719 -29.35 -16.00 1.44
CA GLY A 719 -29.55 -15.94 2.90
C GLY A 719 -29.09 -14.65 3.59
N VAL A 720 -28.55 -14.76 4.82
CA VAL A 720 -28.00 -13.67 5.63
C VAL A 720 -26.48 -13.61 5.39
N ALA A 721 -26.07 -12.97 4.30
CA ALA A 721 -24.66 -12.73 4.02
C ALA A 721 -24.35 -11.23 4.19
N GLY A 722 -23.15 -10.92 4.68
CA GLY A 722 -22.71 -9.55 4.93
C GLY A 722 -21.67 -9.07 3.91
N ILE A 723 -21.77 -7.82 3.47
CA ILE A 723 -20.64 -7.14 2.79
C ILE A 723 -20.18 -6.01 3.70
N GLU A 724 -18.92 -6.04 4.12
CA GLU A 724 -18.29 -5.00 4.93
C GLU A 724 -17.26 -4.28 4.07
N ILE A 725 -17.36 -2.96 3.98
CA ILE A 725 -16.47 -2.14 3.17
C ILE A 725 -15.80 -1.15 4.13
N ALA A 726 -14.47 -1.15 4.20
CA ALA A 726 -13.72 -0.17 4.97
C ALA A 726 -13.94 1.25 4.41
N GLU A 727 -13.75 2.29 5.26
CA GLU A 727 -14.05 3.70 4.95
C GLU A 727 -13.36 4.26 3.68
N SER A 728 -12.36 3.57 3.15
CA SER A 728 -11.55 3.98 2.00
C SER A 728 -11.51 2.99 0.83
N ALA A 729 -12.34 1.93 0.85
CA ALA A 729 -12.45 0.97 -0.25
C ALA A 729 -13.61 1.31 -1.20
N ASN A 730 -13.43 1.08 -2.50
CA ASN A 730 -14.46 1.31 -3.52
C ASN A 730 -14.97 -0.04 -4.07
N LEU A 731 -16.29 -0.21 -4.14
CA LEU A 731 -16.93 -1.35 -4.82
C LEU A 731 -17.64 -0.85 -6.09
N ILE A 732 -17.16 -1.27 -7.26
CA ILE A 732 -17.77 -0.98 -8.55
C ILE A 732 -18.52 -2.23 -9.03
N VAL A 733 -19.82 -2.09 -9.29
CA VAL A 733 -20.63 -3.14 -9.90
C VAL A 733 -20.73 -2.82 -11.40
N GLY A 734 -20.06 -3.60 -12.24
CA GLY A 734 -19.95 -3.31 -13.68
C GLY A 734 -21.27 -3.40 -14.45
N ASN A 735 -21.32 -2.81 -15.65
CA ASN A 735 -22.52 -2.61 -16.48
C ASN A 735 -23.33 -3.87 -16.83
N ASN A 736 -22.77 -5.07 -16.66
CA ASN A 736 -23.43 -6.36 -16.94
C ASN A 736 -23.80 -7.14 -15.67
N ALA A 737 -23.64 -6.55 -14.49
CA ALA A 737 -23.90 -7.25 -13.25
C ALA A 737 -25.38 -7.26 -12.88
N ARG A 738 -25.90 -8.45 -12.54
CA ARG A 738 -27.29 -8.65 -12.10
C ARG A 738 -27.26 -9.05 -10.63
N LEU A 739 -27.81 -8.22 -9.75
CA LEU A 739 -28.06 -8.58 -8.35
C LEU A 739 -29.33 -9.43 -8.29
N VAL A 740 -29.23 -10.70 -7.87
CA VAL A 740 -30.38 -11.59 -7.70
C VAL A 740 -30.41 -12.13 -6.27
N ALA A 741 -31.37 -11.67 -5.48
CA ALA A 741 -31.70 -12.27 -4.18
C ALA A 741 -32.59 -13.48 -4.40
N GLN A 742 -32.18 -14.67 -3.95
CA GLN A 742 -32.86 -15.92 -4.27
C GLN A 742 -34.10 -16.24 -3.41
N THR A 743 -34.29 -15.60 -2.25
CA THR A 743 -35.44 -15.88 -1.37
C THR A 743 -36.05 -14.63 -0.74
N PRO A 744 -37.35 -14.63 -0.37
CA PRO A 744 -38.00 -13.52 0.34
C PRO A 744 -37.36 -13.13 1.68
N ASP A 745 -36.55 -14.02 2.26
CA ASP A 745 -35.83 -13.81 3.52
C ASP A 745 -34.33 -13.47 3.33
N SER A 746 -33.86 -13.33 2.08
CA SER A 746 -32.49 -12.93 1.78
C SER A 746 -32.27 -11.47 2.20
N ARG A 747 -31.35 -11.22 3.13
CA ARG A 747 -31.04 -9.89 3.66
C ARG A 747 -29.65 -9.49 3.19
N LEU A 748 -29.54 -8.41 2.43
CA LEU A 748 -28.26 -7.75 2.20
C LEU A 748 -27.98 -6.87 3.42
N HIS A 749 -27.15 -7.36 4.35
CA HIS A 749 -26.70 -6.60 5.52
C HIS A 749 -25.37 -5.93 5.14
N ILE A 750 -25.36 -4.61 5.01
CA ILE A 750 -24.12 -3.83 4.89
C ILE A 750 -23.88 -3.22 6.27
N ASP A 751 -23.07 -3.90 7.08
CA ASP A 751 -22.67 -3.41 8.40
C ASP A 751 -21.45 -2.50 8.23
N PHE A 752 -21.55 -1.27 8.72
CA PHE A 752 -20.40 -0.37 8.90
C PHE A 752 -19.99 -0.44 10.38
N ALA A 753 -18.69 -0.54 10.64
CA ALA A 753 -18.18 -0.66 12.00
C ALA A 753 -18.54 0.58 12.86
N GLN A 754 -19.54 0.40 13.74
CA GLN A 754 -19.97 1.23 14.86
C GLN A 754 -20.43 2.68 14.61
N GLY A 755 -21.73 2.89 14.78
CA GLY A 755 -22.39 4.19 14.95
C GLY A 755 -23.50 4.40 13.93
N LEU A 756 -24.75 4.49 14.40
CA LEU A 756 -25.93 4.76 13.54
C LEU A 756 -25.75 6.08 12.79
N ALA A 757 -25.32 6.00 11.53
CA ALA A 757 -25.32 7.10 10.57
C ALA A 757 -26.03 6.67 9.28
N PRO A 758 -26.73 7.58 8.58
CA PRO A 758 -27.38 7.30 7.31
C PRO A 758 -26.39 6.79 6.25
N VAL A 759 -26.86 5.95 5.34
CA VAL A 759 -26.08 5.39 4.24
C VAL A 759 -25.53 6.54 3.38
N LYS A 760 -24.21 6.77 3.44
CA LYS A 760 -23.51 7.78 2.63
C LYS A 760 -23.09 7.16 1.30
N PHE A 761 -23.67 7.62 0.20
CA PHE A 761 -23.13 7.35 -1.14
C PHE A 761 -22.16 8.48 -1.49
N ARG A 762 -20.86 8.19 -1.54
CA ARG A 762 -19.86 9.08 -2.16
C ARG A 762 -19.67 8.60 -3.60
N ASN A 763 -19.99 9.46 -4.57
CA ASN A 763 -19.87 9.24 -6.02
C ASN A 763 -20.63 8.01 -6.53
N TYR A 764 -21.94 8.19 -6.73
CA TYR A 764 -22.75 7.22 -7.47
C TYR A 764 -22.97 7.75 -8.89
N VAL A 765 -22.35 7.11 -9.88
CA VAL A 765 -22.61 7.36 -11.30
C VAL A 765 -23.70 6.40 -11.77
N ALA A 766 -24.91 6.91 -12.00
CA ALA A 766 -25.98 6.15 -12.62
C ALA A 766 -25.71 6.05 -14.14
N GLY A 767 -25.44 4.87 -14.67
CA GLY A 767 -25.38 4.66 -16.12
C GLY A 767 -26.76 4.84 -16.79
N PRO A 768 -26.83 5.25 -18.07
CA PRO A 768 -28.09 5.45 -18.79
C PRO A 768 -29.00 4.22 -18.70
N GLY A 769 -30.23 4.39 -18.21
CA GLY A 769 -31.24 3.33 -18.12
C GLY A 769 -31.22 2.49 -16.83
N THR A 770 -30.40 2.86 -15.83
CA THR A 770 -30.44 2.22 -14.50
C THR A 770 -31.61 2.76 -13.66
N SER A 771 -32.43 1.86 -13.10
CA SER A 771 -33.44 2.19 -12.09
C SER A 771 -32.99 1.61 -10.75
N LEU A 772 -32.69 2.47 -9.78
CA LEU A 772 -32.37 2.03 -8.43
C LEU A 772 -33.64 2.03 -7.57
N ALA A 773 -34.10 0.85 -7.18
CA ALA A 773 -35.15 0.68 -6.19
C ALA A 773 -34.58 -0.01 -4.96
N MET A 774 -34.23 0.76 -3.93
CA MET A 774 -33.86 0.21 -2.63
C MET A 774 -35.14 -0.03 -1.82
N LEU A 775 -35.47 -1.30 -1.58
CA LEU A 775 -36.57 -1.72 -0.71
C LEU A 775 -35.96 -2.25 0.58
N VAL A 776 -36.32 -1.67 1.73
CA VAL A 776 -35.91 -2.18 3.04
C VAL A 776 -37.18 -2.57 3.77
N ASN A 777 -37.30 -3.84 4.15
CA ASN A 777 -38.50 -4.41 4.79
C ASN A 777 -39.81 -4.28 3.99
N GLY A 778 -39.73 -4.18 2.65
CA GLY A 778 -40.91 -3.97 1.80
C GLY A 778 -41.47 -2.55 1.84
N GLU A 779 -40.86 -1.64 2.61
CA GLU A 779 -41.15 -0.21 2.56
C GLU A 779 -40.11 0.54 1.73
N LYS A 780 -40.61 1.62 1.12
CA LYS A 780 -39.88 2.53 0.26
C LYS A 780 -39.15 3.56 1.14
N ILE A 781 -37.81 3.57 1.14
CA ILE A 781 -37.02 4.54 1.93
C ILE A 781 -36.66 5.78 1.07
N PRO A 782 -36.79 7.02 1.60
CA PRO A 782 -36.33 8.23 0.92
C PRO A 782 -34.80 8.23 0.73
N PHE A 783 -34.31 8.82 -0.37
CA PHE A 783 -32.88 8.97 -0.61
C PHE A 783 -32.40 10.33 -0.06
N VAL A 784 -31.41 10.32 0.83
CA VAL A 784 -30.83 11.53 1.42
C VAL A 784 -29.36 11.64 1.00
N VAL A 785 -29.00 12.74 0.36
CA VAL A 785 -27.61 13.08 0.01
C VAL A 785 -27.04 13.89 1.17
N GLU A 786 -26.26 13.24 2.05
CA GLU A 786 -25.73 13.85 3.27
C GLU A 786 -24.24 14.19 3.19
N GLY A 787 -23.92 15.47 3.40
CA GLY A 787 -22.55 15.96 3.66
C GLY A 787 -22.08 17.03 2.68
N ALA A 788 -21.33 18.01 3.19
CA ALA A 788 -20.64 19.00 2.36
C ALA A 788 -19.70 18.29 1.37
N GLY A 789 -19.90 18.52 0.06
CA GLY A 789 -19.12 17.91 -1.02
C GLY A 789 -19.66 16.57 -1.55
N SER A 790 -20.85 16.14 -1.14
CA SER A 790 -21.51 14.99 -1.79
C SER A 790 -22.16 15.44 -3.11
N THR A 791 -21.90 14.72 -4.20
CA THR A 791 -22.44 15.03 -5.54
C THR A 791 -23.32 13.90 -6.04
N LEU A 792 -24.54 14.24 -6.47
CA LEU A 792 -25.42 13.38 -7.25
C LEU A 792 -25.18 13.66 -8.72
N GLU A 793 -24.47 12.76 -9.42
CA GLU A 793 -24.08 12.94 -10.82
C GLU A 793 -24.72 11.93 -11.78
N GLY A 794 -24.97 12.37 -13.02
CA GLY A 794 -25.41 11.53 -14.13
C GLY A 794 -26.92 11.52 -14.40
N SER A 795 -27.28 10.85 -15.51
CA SER A 795 -28.66 10.70 -15.98
C SER A 795 -29.33 9.47 -15.38
N GLY A 796 -30.60 9.56 -14.99
CA GLY A 796 -31.31 8.41 -14.45
C GLY A 796 -32.68 8.74 -13.86
N GLN A 797 -33.32 7.73 -13.25
CA GLN A 797 -34.60 7.89 -12.56
C GLN A 797 -34.54 7.37 -11.12
N PHE A 798 -34.85 8.24 -10.16
CA PHE A 798 -35.15 7.91 -8.77
C PHE A 798 -36.64 7.64 -8.62
N GLN A 799 -37.01 6.50 -8.04
CA GLN A 799 -38.41 6.16 -7.74
C GLN A 799 -38.92 6.75 -6.41
N GLN A 800 -38.07 7.48 -5.68
CA GLN A 800 -38.31 7.97 -4.33
C GLN A 800 -38.08 9.47 -4.23
N PRO A 801 -38.55 10.13 -3.15
CA PRO A 801 -38.12 11.49 -2.82
C PRO A 801 -36.59 11.56 -2.62
N VAL A 802 -36.02 12.69 -3.01
CA VAL A 802 -34.59 13.01 -2.87
C VAL A 802 -34.47 14.25 -1.97
N GLN A 803 -33.60 14.19 -0.98
CA GLN A 803 -33.24 15.35 -0.14
C GLN A 803 -31.74 15.67 -0.30
N LEU A 804 -31.44 16.88 -0.77
CA LEU A 804 -30.10 17.46 -0.83
C LEU A 804 -29.86 18.24 0.45
N LEU A 805 -28.99 17.73 1.35
CA LEU A 805 -28.59 18.46 2.55
C LEU A 805 -27.64 19.62 2.22
N ALA A 806 -27.32 20.43 3.24
CA ALA A 806 -26.43 21.57 3.08
C ALA A 806 -25.05 21.17 2.55
N GLY A 807 -24.62 21.83 1.47
CA GLY A 807 -23.36 21.54 0.77
C GLY A 807 -23.40 20.34 -0.20
N GLY A 808 -24.57 19.71 -0.40
CA GLY A 808 -24.75 18.69 -1.43
C GLY A 808 -24.91 19.29 -2.83
N THR A 809 -24.42 18.59 -3.85
CA THR A 809 -24.44 19.00 -5.26
C THR A 809 -25.33 18.07 -6.09
N ILE A 810 -26.09 18.61 -7.05
CA ILE A 810 -26.81 17.84 -8.08
C ILE A 810 -26.29 18.25 -9.47
N SER A 811 -25.95 17.25 -10.29
CA SER A 811 -25.34 17.43 -11.63
C SER A 811 -25.87 16.35 -12.58
N PRO A 812 -26.96 16.58 -13.33
CA PRO A 812 -27.47 15.59 -14.27
C PRO A 812 -26.45 15.16 -15.36
N GLY A 813 -25.49 16.02 -15.71
CA GLY A 813 -24.37 15.75 -16.64
C GLY A 813 -23.05 15.36 -15.96
N ASP A 814 -22.09 14.88 -16.76
CA ASP A 814 -20.75 14.41 -16.35
C ASP A 814 -19.71 15.54 -16.31
N GLN A 815 -19.90 16.47 -15.35
CA GLN A 815 -18.94 17.52 -14.90
C GLN A 815 -18.09 18.17 -16.02
N GLY A 816 -18.67 18.38 -17.21
CA GLY A 816 -18.06 19.02 -18.36
C GLY A 816 -17.01 18.20 -19.14
N THR A 817 -16.95 16.87 -18.98
CA THR A 817 -15.97 16.03 -19.71
C THR A 817 -16.53 15.31 -20.94
N ASP A 818 -17.83 15.03 -20.97
CA ASP A 818 -18.53 14.54 -22.15
C ASP A 818 -19.57 15.56 -22.63
N ASN A 819 -19.81 15.63 -23.93
CA ASN A 819 -20.79 16.56 -24.48
C ASN A 819 -22.23 15.98 -24.39
N SER A 820 -22.56 15.20 -23.36
CA SER A 820 -23.86 14.56 -23.22
C SER A 820 -24.78 15.36 -22.29
N ILE A 821 -26.04 15.49 -22.68
CA ILE A 821 -27.06 16.21 -21.89
C ILE A 821 -27.62 15.27 -20.85
N GLY A 822 -27.55 15.70 -19.60
CA GLY A 822 -28.04 15.00 -18.43
C GLY A 822 -29.55 15.08 -18.24
N HIS A 823 -30.21 13.95 -18.02
CA HIS A 823 -31.62 13.93 -17.59
C HIS A 823 -31.80 13.15 -16.30
N LEU A 824 -32.12 13.87 -15.23
CA LEU A 824 -32.45 13.27 -13.94
C LEU A 824 -33.95 13.33 -13.68
N ARG A 825 -34.58 12.20 -13.42
CA ARG A 825 -36.00 12.13 -13.02
C ARG A 825 -36.13 11.69 -11.55
N VAL A 826 -36.94 12.39 -10.76
CA VAL A 826 -37.27 12.07 -9.37
C VAL A 826 -38.78 11.85 -9.28
N ALA A 827 -39.23 10.62 -9.05
CA ALA A 827 -40.66 10.30 -8.96
C ALA A 827 -41.33 10.85 -7.68
N GLY A 828 -40.55 11.19 -6.66
CA GLY A 828 -41.01 11.80 -5.41
C GLY A 828 -40.76 13.31 -5.33
N ASN A 829 -40.71 13.86 -4.11
CA ASN A 829 -40.31 15.23 -3.87
C ASN A 829 -38.80 15.41 -4.01
N LEU A 830 -38.34 16.59 -4.40
CA LEU A 830 -36.95 17.01 -4.36
C LEU A 830 -36.80 18.19 -3.38
N ASP A 831 -36.10 17.99 -2.27
CA ASP A 831 -35.90 19.00 -1.23
C ASP A 831 -34.43 19.45 -1.18
N SER A 832 -34.16 20.70 -1.55
CA SER A 832 -32.82 21.30 -1.62
C SER A 832 -32.61 22.23 -0.43
N GLN A 833 -31.77 21.82 0.53
CA GLN A 833 -31.46 22.61 1.71
C GLN A 833 -30.47 23.75 1.43
N ALA A 834 -30.20 24.56 2.45
CA ALA A 834 -29.34 25.73 2.35
C ALA A 834 -27.90 25.39 1.90
N ASN A 835 -27.25 26.23 1.09
CA ASN A 835 -25.91 25.97 0.53
C ASN A 835 -25.78 24.70 -0.35
N SER A 836 -26.89 24.13 -0.84
CA SER A 836 -26.79 23.11 -1.89
C SER A 836 -26.38 23.74 -3.23
N THR A 837 -25.72 22.95 -4.08
CA THR A 837 -25.24 23.39 -5.40
C THR A 837 -25.99 22.65 -6.51
N TRP A 838 -26.45 23.37 -7.52
CA TRP A 838 -27.02 22.79 -8.73
C TRP A 838 -26.08 23.08 -9.89
N LEU A 839 -25.42 22.06 -10.42
CA LEU A 839 -24.59 22.16 -11.62
C LEU A 839 -25.42 21.75 -12.83
N ILE A 840 -25.64 22.68 -13.76
CA ILE A 840 -26.48 22.47 -14.94
C ILE A 840 -25.65 22.81 -16.18
N GLU A 841 -25.42 21.81 -17.02
CA GLU A 841 -24.72 21.98 -18.28
C GLU A 841 -25.65 22.43 -19.41
N MET A 842 -25.11 23.25 -20.31
CA MET A 842 -25.85 23.84 -21.40
C MET A 842 -25.04 23.80 -22.69
N ARG A 843 -25.61 23.20 -23.73
CA ARG A 843 -24.94 23.09 -25.03
C ARG A 843 -25.41 24.14 -26.02
N ASN A 844 -26.70 24.44 -26.08
CA ASN A 844 -27.24 25.44 -27.01
C ASN A 844 -28.18 26.44 -26.31
N ALA A 845 -27.65 27.61 -25.96
CA ALA A 845 -28.44 28.63 -25.26
C ALA A 845 -29.50 29.33 -26.13
N VAL A 846 -29.40 29.28 -27.46
CA VAL A 846 -30.39 29.87 -28.39
C VAL A 846 -31.53 28.90 -28.72
N GLY A 847 -31.44 27.64 -28.27
CA GLY A 847 -32.43 26.61 -28.52
C GLY A 847 -33.81 26.90 -27.91
N ALA A 848 -34.84 26.20 -28.40
CA ALA A 848 -36.15 26.21 -27.76
C ALA A 848 -36.03 25.70 -26.31
N PRO A 849 -36.84 26.23 -25.36
CA PRO A 849 -36.80 25.79 -23.96
C PRO A 849 -36.83 24.26 -23.83
N GLY A 850 -35.81 23.67 -23.20
CA GLY A 850 -35.73 22.23 -22.92
C GLY A 850 -35.01 21.37 -23.97
N VAL A 851 -34.38 21.96 -24.99
CA VAL A 851 -33.50 21.23 -25.93
C VAL A 851 -32.06 21.61 -25.64
N ASP A 852 -31.19 20.61 -25.48
CA ASP A 852 -29.73 20.74 -25.33
C ASP A 852 -29.15 21.17 -23.97
N TRP A 853 -29.86 20.90 -22.86
CA TRP A 853 -29.45 21.29 -21.50
C TRP A 853 -29.76 20.21 -20.48
N ASP A 854 -28.97 20.16 -19.42
CA ASP A 854 -29.25 19.33 -18.25
C ASP A 854 -30.65 19.66 -17.69
N ALA A 855 -31.44 18.63 -17.44
CA ALA A 855 -32.78 18.78 -16.91
C ALA A 855 -33.05 17.86 -15.72
N VAL A 856 -33.71 18.42 -14.71
CA VAL A 856 -34.25 17.68 -13.57
C VAL A 856 -35.77 17.64 -13.70
N THR A 857 -36.37 16.46 -13.79
CA THR A 857 -37.82 16.27 -13.78
C THR A 857 -38.25 15.68 -12.45
N VAL A 858 -39.14 16.34 -11.73
CA VAL A 858 -39.64 15.93 -10.43
C VAL A 858 -41.15 15.71 -10.55
N ASP A 859 -41.61 14.48 -10.41
CA ASP A 859 -43.04 14.15 -10.49
C ASP A 859 -43.79 14.66 -9.24
N GLY A 860 -43.09 14.83 -8.11
CA GLY A 860 -43.58 15.43 -6.87
C GLY A 860 -43.31 16.94 -6.78
N GLN A 861 -43.01 17.39 -5.57
CA GLN A 861 -42.77 18.80 -5.26
C GLN A 861 -41.27 19.14 -5.21
N ILE A 862 -40.87 20.26 -5.79
CA ILE A 862 -39.53 20.87 -5.65
C ILE A 862 -39.58 21.90 -4.52
N SER A 863 -38.75 21.71 -3.50
CA SER A 863 -38.57 22.63 -2.37
C SER A 863 -37.14 23.12 -2.34
N VAL A 864 -36.95 24.43 -2.20
CA VAL A 864 -35.63 25.06 -2.16
C VAL A 864 -35.55 25.99 -0.96
N SER A 865 -34.58 25.77 -0.07
CA SER A 865 -34.33 26.63 1.09
C SER A 865 -33.82 28.00 0.65
N THR A 866 -34.33 29.09 1.25
CA THR A 866 -33.95 30.47 0.89
C THR A 866 -32.92 31.10 1.81
N SER A 867 -32.47 30.43 2.88
CA SER A 867 -31.57 31.01 3.88
C SER A 867 -30.59 30.00 4.50
N PRO A 868 -29.28 30.10 4.19
CA PRO A 868 -28.73 30.75 2.99
C PRO A 868 -29.25 30.10 1.70
N PRO A 869 -29.40 30.87 0.61
CA PRO A 869 -29.92 30.35 -0.65
C PRO A 869 -28.95 29.32 -1.27
N PRO A 870 -29.45 28.37 -2.09
CA PRO A 870 -28.58 27.50 -2.87
C PRO A 870 -27.73 28.30 -3.87
N THR A 871 -26.65 27.67 -4.33
CA THR A 871 -25.82 28.16 -5.44
C THR A 871 -26.24 27.41 -6.71
N PHE A 872 -26.49 28.13 -7.81
CA PHE A 872 -26.71 27.51 -9.11
C PHE A 872 -25.50 27.83 -9.99
N VAL A 873 -24.88 26.79 -10.52
CA VAL A 873 -23.73 26.89 -11.42
C VAL A 873 -24.20 26.43 -12.78
N PHE A 874 -24.16 27.33 -13.76
CA PHE A 874 -24.53 27.03 -15.14
C PHE A 874 -23.27 27.02 -15.98
N GLN A 875 -22.98 25.87 -16.60
CA GLN A 875 -21.79 25.69 -17.42
C GLN A 875 -22.18 25.56 -18.90
N ALA A 876 -21.76 26.53 -19.71
CA ALA A 876 -21.97 26.49 -21.16
C ALA A 876 -20.79 25.78 -21.84
N THR A 877 -20.99 24.56 -22.32
CA THR A 877 -19.93 23.70 -22.90
C THR A 877 -19.66 23.99 -24.37
N GLU A 878 -20.62 24.54 -25.12
CA GLU A 878 -20.46 24.91 -26.54
C GLU A 878 -20.83 26.40 -26.81
N ALA A 879 -20.23 27.34 -26.07
CA ALA A 879 -20.53 28.77 -26.20
C ALA A 879 -20.00 29.47 -27.48
N ASN A 880 -19.32 28.75 -28.38
CA ASN A 880 -18.72 29.34 -29.57
C ASN A 880 -19.79 29.72 -30.61
N GLY A 881 -20.17 31.00 -30.64
CA GLY A 881 -21.03 31.59 -31.67
C GLY A 881 -22.49 31.85 -31.27
N ILE A 882 -22.83 31.71 -29.98
CA ILE A 882 -24.14 32.09 -29.44
C ILE A 882 -24.21 33.62 -29.39
N GLN A 883 -24.98 34.24 -30.29
CA GLN A 883 -25.39 35.63 -30.16
C GLN A 883 -26.76 35.68 -29.48
N PHE A 884 -26.79 36.09 -28.21
CA PHE A 884 -28.03 36.48 -27.57
C PHE A 884 -28.52 37.77 -28.23
N ASP A 885 -29.80 37.81 -28.61
CA ASP A 885 -30.49 39.04 -28.96
C ASP A 885 -30.66 39.84 -27.65
N PRO A 886 -29.94 40.96 -27.46
CA PRO A 886 -30.05 41.75 -26.24
C PRO A 886 -31.46 42.27 -25.97
N ARG A 887 -32.34 42.23 -26.97
CA ARG A 887 -33.70 42.77 -26.88
C ARG A 887 -34.73 41.72 -26.47
N GLN A 888 -34.35 40.45 -26.44
CA GLN A 888 -35.26 39.36 -26.08
C GLN A 888 -34.90 38.79 -24.71
N PRO A 889 -35.86 38.76 -23.76
CA PRO A 889 -35.67 38.00 -22.55
C PRO A 889 -35.64 36.52 -22.91
N TYR A 890 -34.62 35.81 -22.43
CA TYR A 890 -34.53 34.38 -22.59
C TYR A 890 -34.93 33.68 -21.30
N ARG A 891 -35.58 32.53 -21.47
CA ARG A 891 -36.12 31.77 -20.36
C ARG A 891 -35.97 30.27 -20.62
N TRP A 892 -35.30 29.59 -19.71
CA TRP A 892 -35.01 28.15 -19.82
C TRP A 892 -35.47 27.41 -18.58
N GLN A 893 -36.21 26.33 -18.77
CA GLN A 893 -36.64 25.45 -17.69
C GLN A 893 -35.58 24.37 -17.47
N PHE A 894 -34.88 24.41 -16.34
CA PHE A 894 -33.88 23.39 -15.99
C PHE A 894 -34.41 22.40 -14.94
N ALA A 895 -35.49 22.76 -14.22
CA ALA A 895 -36.20 21.84 -13.36
C ALA A 895 -37.71 21.87 -13.65
N ASN A 896 -38.30 20.73 -13.97
CA ASN A 896 -39.72 20.54 -14.18
C ASN A 896 -40.34 19.86 -12.96
N GLY A 897 -41.38 20.44 -12.37
CA GLY A 897 -42.03 19.89 -11.17
C GLY A 897 -42.78 20.97 -10.41
N ASN A 898 -43.69 20.58 -9.52
CA ASN A 898 -44.48 21.55 -8.77
C ASN A 898 -43.60 22.26 -7.72
N THR A 899 -43.45 23.57 -7.79
CA THR A 899 -42.64 24.31 -6.81
C THR A 899 -43.53 24.90 -5.71
N ASN A 900 -43.05 24.90 -4.46
CA ASN A 900 -43.75 25.56 -3.35
C ASN A 900 -43.38 27.03 -3.16
N HIS A 901 -42.59 27.59 -4.08
CA HIS A 901 -42.12 28.96 -4.04
C HIS A 901 -42.59 29.70 -5.29
N THR A 902 -43.16 30.89 -5.13
CA THR A 902 -43.44 31.81 -6.24
C THR A 902 -42.59 33.07 -6.06
N GLY A 903 -41.77 33.40 -7.05
CA GLY A 903 -40.91 34.59 -7.04
C GLY A 903 -39.43 34.29 -7.32
N THR A 904 -38.62 35.35 -7.27
CA THR A 904 -37.17 35.29 -7.52
C THR A 904 -36.45 34.61 -6.35
N LEU A 905 -35.60 33.63 -6.67
CA LEU A 905 -34.66 33.04 -5.72
C LEU A 905 -33.39 33.88 -5.75
N ASN A 906 -32.99 34.45 -4.60
CA ASN A 906 -31.71 35.16 -4.47
C ASN A 906 -30.58 34.14 -4.56
N ALA A 907 -30.17 33.76 -5.76
CA ALA A 907 -29.20 32.69 -5.93
C ALA A 907 -27.86 33.23 -6.41
N ASN A 908 -26.78 32.66 -5.88
CA ASN A 908 -25.45 32.90 -6.43
C ASN A 908 -25.36 32.14 -7.75
N ILE A 909 -25.38 32.89 -8.86
CA ILE A 909 -25.24 32.34 -10.20
C ILE A 909 -23.79 32.44 -10.60
N VAL A 910 -23.14 31.29 -10.76
CA VAL A 910 -21.78 31.20 -11.29
C VAL A 910 -21.88 30.69 -12.71
N THR A 911 -21.61 31.56 -13.68
CA THR A 911 -21.56 31.20 -15.10
C THR A 911 -20.12 30.89 -15.50
N ALA A 912 -19.86 29.64 -15.87
CA ALA A 912 -18.60 29.23 -16.46
C ALA A 912 -18.80 28.93 -17.95
N GLY A 913 -17.90 29.42 -18.81
CA GLY A 913 -17.92 29.11 -20.26
C GLY A 913 -18.62 30.13 -21.16
N PHE A 914 -19.41 31.06 -20.62
CA PHE A 914 -19.77 32.28 -21.36
C PHE A 914 -18.56 33.20 -21.36
N SER A 915 -17.89 33.37 -22.50
CA SER A 915 -16.86 34.40 -22.58
C SER A 915 -17.54 35.76 -22.31
N ALA A 916 -16.98 36.56 -21.40
CA ALA A 916 -17.52 37.88 -21.07
C ALA A 916 -17.66 38.80 -22.31
N ALA A 917 -17.02 38.46 -23.42
CA ALA A 917 -17.12 39.16 -24.71
C ALA A 917 -18.40 38.83 -25.52
N THR A 918 -19.23 37.87 -25.11
CA THR A 918 -20.41 37.43 -25.89
C THR A 918 -21.76 37.69 -25.21
N LEU A 919 -21.78 38.03 -23.91
CA LEU A 919 -23.01 38.49 -23.27
C LEU A 919 -23.18 39.98 -23.57
N PRO A 920 -24.31 40.42 -24.15
CA PRO A 920 -24.63 41.83 -24.23
C PRO A 920 -24.48 42.52 -22.87
N PHE A 921 -23.92 43.74 -22.88
CA PHE A 921 -23.79 44.56 -21.69
C PHE A 921 -25.15 44.67 -20.97
N GLY A 922 -25.15 44.52 -19.64
CA GLY A 922 -26.34 44.74 -18.79
C GLY A 922 -27.16 43.51 -18.45
N ALA A 923 -26.71 42.33 -18.87
CA ALA A 923 -27.49 41.14 -18.71
C ALA A 923 -27.26 40.44 -17.36
N ALA A 924 -28.33 40.28 -16.60
CA ALA A 924 -28.35 39.49 -15.39
C ALA A 924 -29.06 38.16 -15.66
N PHE A 925 -28.41 37.06 -15.26
CA PHE A 925 -29.11 35.81 -15.04
C PHE A 925 -29.78 35.86 -13.68
N SER A 926 -31.00 35.34 -13.60
CA SER A 926 -31.73 35.12 -12.35
C SER A 926 -32.41 33.75 -12.39
N VAL A 927 -32.62 33.14 -11.22
CA VAL A 927 -33.44 31.94 -11.11
C VAL A 927 -34.78 32.34 -10.53
N ILE A 928 -35.86 32.08 -11.26
CA ILE A 928 -37.23 32.28 -10.78
C ILE A 928 -37.91 30.93 -10.53
N SER A 929 -38.76 30.90 -9.51
CA SER A 929 -39.62 29.76 -9.21
C SER A 929 -41.05 30.05 -9.65
N GLU A 930 -41.61 29.15 -10.46
CA GLU A 930 -42.99 29.18 -10.94
C GLU A 930 -43.72 27.86 -10.60
N PRO A 931 -45.07 27.81 -10.62
CA PRO A 931 -45.82 26.64 -10.18
C PRO A 931 -45.47 25.31 -10.87
N ASN A 932 -44.83 25.35 -12.03
CA ASN A 932 -44.48 24.17 -12.83
C ASN A 932 -42.97 23.92 -12.94
N GLY A 933 -42.11 24.71 -12.27
CA GLY A 933 -40.68 24.44 -12.27
C GLY A 933 -39.79 25.61 -11.86
N LEU A 934 -38.48 25.38 -11.96
CA LEU A 934 -37.45 26.41 -11.83
C LEU A 934 -36.97 26.83 -13.21
N TYR A 935 -36.81 28.14 -13.38
CA TYR A 935 -36.43 28.75 -14.64
C TYR A 935 -35.18 29.60 -14.46
N LEU A 936 -34.20 29.40 -15.32
CA LEU A 936 -33.14 30.37 -15.56
C LEU A 936 -33.72 31.44 -16.47
N VAL A 937 -33.68 32.70 -16.04
CA VAL A 937 -34.13 33.85 -16.81
C VAL A 937 -32.95 34.75 -17.03
N TYR A 938 -32.72 35.05 -18.29
CA TYR A 938 -31.80 36.09 -18.71
C TYR A 938 -32.63 37.33 -19.04
N GLN A 939 -32.48 38.35 -18.20
CA GLN A 939 -33.08 39.66 -18.43
C GLN A 939 -31.97 40.64 -18.76
N VAL A 940 -32.08 41.26 -19.93
CA VAL A 940 -31.28 42.43 -20.27
C VAL A 940 -32.07 43.63 -19.78
N LEU A 941 -31.46 44.42 -18.90
CA LEU A 941 -31.99 45.74 -18.60
C LEU A 941 -31.71 46.61 -19.83
N LEU A 942 -32.70 46.76 -20.70
CA LEU A 942 -32.54 47.53 -21.94
C LEU A 942 -32.05 48.94 -21.59
N GLY A 943 -30.90 49.33 -22.16
CA GLY A 943 -30.25 50.60 -21.89
C GLY A 943 -29.09 50.56 -20.88
N ASP A 944 -28.84 49.45 -20.18
CA ASP A 944 -27.68 49.29 -19.28
C ASP A 944 -26.45 48.89 -20.10
N PHE A 945 -25.82 49.88 -20.70
CA PHE A 945 -24.66 49.70 -21.56
C PHE A 945 -23.37 49.41 -20.77
N SER A 946 -23.34 49.78 -19.49
CA SER A 946 -22.18 49.59 -18.61
C SER A 946 -22.11 48.19 -17.99
N GLY A 947 -23.23 47.48 -17.94
CA GLY A 947 -23.28 46.11 -17.45
C GLY A 947 -23.45 45.95 -15.96
N ASN A 948 -23.87 46.99 -15.25
CA ASN A 948 -23.90 47.02 -13.78
C ASN A 948 -25.27 46.67 -13.17
N GLY A 949 -26.28 46.40 -13.99
CA GLY A 949 -27.65 46.08 -13.61
C GLY A 949 -28.50 47.29 -13.25
N VAL A 950 -28.03 48.51 -13.51
CA VAL A 950 -28.69 49.78 -13.18
C VAL A 950 -28.67 50.67 -14.43
N LEU A 951 -29.72 51.47 -14.63
CA LEU A 951 -29.71 52.54 -15.65
C LEU A 951 -29.22 53.83 -14.99
N ASP A 952 -27.97 54.20 -15.24
CA ASP A 952 -27.33 55.38 -14.63
C ASP A 952 -26.57 56.26 -15.63
N VAL A 953 -25.84 57.25 -15.11
CA VAL A 953 -25.04 58.20 -15.89
C VAL A 953 -24.05 57.51 -16.83
N ALA A 954 -23.44 56.40 -16.40
CA ALA A 954 -22.42 55.72 -17.19
C ALA A 954 -23.00 55.16 -18.49
N ASP A 955 -24.24 54.69 -18.45
CA ASP A 955 -24.91 54.13 -19.63
C ASP A 955 -25.24 55.21 -20.66
N ILE A 956 -25.84 56.32 -20.22
CA ILE A 956 -26.18 57.42 -21.13
C ILE A 956 -24.93 58.08 -21.73
N ASP A 957 -23.82 58.11 -20.98
CA ASP A 957 -22.51 58.55 -21.48
C ASP A 957 -21.98 57.63 -22.58
N GLN A 958 -22.14 56.31 -22.42
CA GLN A 958 -21.75 55.35 -23.45
C GLN A 958 -22.64 55.46 -24.69
N LEU A 959 -23.96 55.63 -24.54
CA LEU A 959 -24.86 55.88 -25.66
C LEU A 959 -24.47 57.16 -26.42
N ASN A 960 -24.18 58.23 -25.69
CA ASN A 960 -23.70 59.49 -26.26
C ASN A 960 -22.38 59.30 -27.01
N GLN A 961 -21.45 58.53 -26.46
CA GLN A 961 -20.19 58.23 -27.13
C GLN A 961 -20.40 57.49 -28.45
N GLN A 962 -21.33 56.53 -28.53
CA GLN A 962 -21.66 55.81 -29.76
C GLN A 962 -22.32 56.71 -30.81
N ILE A 963 -23.27 57.55 -30.38
CA ILE A 963 -23.90 58.54 -31.27
C ILE A 963 -22.83 59.47 -31.88
N ARG A 964 -21.86 59.92 -31.09
CA ARG A 964 -20.76 60.79 -31.57
C ARG A 964 -19.76 60.07 -32.46
N SER A 965 -19.42 58.82 -32.15
CA SER A 965 -18.46 58.05 -32.94
C SER A 965 -19.03 57.72 -34.33
N GLY A 966 -20.36 57.77 -34.48
CA GLY A 966 -21.07 57.39 -35.70
C GLY A 966 -20.98 55.88 -35.97
N GLN A 967 -20.56 55.09 -34.98
CA GLN A 967 -20.54 53.64 -35.07
C GLN A 967 -21.97 53.11 -34.92
N MET A 968 -22.41 52.31 -35.89
CA MET A 968 -23.74 51.69 -35.88
C MET A 968 -23.70 50.36 -35.12
N ASP A 969 -23.39 50.42 -33.83
CA ASP A 969 -23.55 49.25 -32.97
C ASP A 969 -25.03 49.12 -32.58
N LEU A 970 -25.73 48.16 -33.19
CA LEU A 970 -27.16 47.93 -32.99
C LEU A 970 -27.56 47.63 -31.54
N ALA A 971 -26.59 47.33 -30.66
CA ALA A 971 -26.83 47.25 -29.22
C ALA A 971 -27.34 48.58 -28.64
N TYR A 972 -26.97 49.72 -29.24
CA TYR A 972 -27.34 51.08 -28.81
C TYR A 972 -28.54 51.66 -29.57
N ASP A 973 -29.09 50.94 -30.55
CA ASP A 973 -30.33 51.30 -31.27
C ASP A 973 -31.53 50.84 -30.43
N LEU A 974 -32.04 51.76 -29.62
CA LEU A 974 -33.14 51.56 -28.66
C LEU A 974 -34.50 51.71 -29.33
N THR A 975 -34.57 52.48 -30.42
CA THR A 975 -35.80 52.71 -31.20
C THR A 975 -36.07 51.64 -32.25
N ASN A 976 -35.09 50.77 -32.51
CA ASN A 976 -35.12 49.69 -33.50
C ASN A 976 -35.41 50.20 -34.93
N ASP A 977 -34.88 51.38 -35.27
CA ASP A 977 -34.95 51.94 -36.62
C ASP A 977 -33.70 51.62 -37.46
N GLY A 978 -32.73 50.90 -36.86
CA GLY A 978 -31.48 50.51 -37.48
C GLY A 978 -30.40 51.60 -37.47
N LEU A 979 -30.63 52.71 -36.77
CA LEU A 979 -29.69 53.81 -36.63
C LEU A 979 -29.42 54.07 -35.13
N VAL A 980 -28.18 54.35 -34.76
CA VAL A 980 -27.83 54.83 -33.41
C VAL A 980 -27.72 56.36 -33.47
N ASN A 981 -28.74 57.06 -33.00
CA ASN A 981 -28.86 58.51 -33.16
C ASN A 981 -29.56 59.19 -31.97
N ALA A 982 -29.88 60.49 -32.11
CA ALA A 982 -30.52 61.27 -31.05
C ALA A 982 -31.88 60.72 -30.60
N ALA A 983 -32.60 59.98 -31.46
CA ALA A 983 -33.85 59.33 -31.12
C ALA A 983 -33.66 58.26 -30.04
N ASP A 984 -32.57 57.49 -30.09
CA ASP A 984 -32.26 56.47 -29.09
C ASP A 984 -31.96 57.11 -27.74
N ARG A 985 -31.23 58.23 -27.72
CA ARG A 985 -31.02 58.99 -26.47
C ARG A 985 -32.34 59.50 -25.88
N VAL A 986 -33.23 60.01 -26.73
CA VAL A 986 -34.56 60.47 -26.26
C VAL A 986 -35.35 59.31 -25.68
N ASP A 987 -35.31 58.14 -26.32
CA ASP A 987 -35.94 56.92 -25.81
C ASP A 987 -35.34 56.48 -24.48
N TRP A 988 -34.00 56.46 -24.39
CA TRP A 988 -33.28 56.10 -23.16
C TRP A 988 -33.68 57.02 -22.00
N VAL A 989 -33.59 58.34 -22.16
CA VAL A 989 -33.88 59.31 -21.08
C VAL A 989 -35.33 59.22 -20.65
N ARG A 990 -36.26 59.14 -21.61
CA ARG A 990 -37.70 59.30 -21.33
C ARG A 990 -38.40 58.00 -20.93
N ASN A 991 -38.03 56.89 -21.57
CA ASN A 991 -38.74 55.63 -21.45
C ASN A 991 -37.98 54.61 -20.59
N LEU A 992 -36.65 54.56 -20.68
CA LEU A 992 -35.83 53.59 -19.95
C LEU A 992 -35.38 54.15 -18.59
N GLY A 993 -34.55 55.20 -18.58
CA GLY A 993 -34.09 55.89 -17.38
C GLY A 993 -35.19 56.66 -16.65
N ASN A 994 -36.34 56.88 -17.30
CA ASN A 994 -37.49 57.60 -16.76
C ASN A 994 -37.08 58.89 -16.01
N THR A 995 -36.23 59.69 -16.66
CA THR A 995 -35.76 60.98 -16.12
C THR A 995 -35.93 62.10 -17.15
N TYR A 996 -35.42 63.30 -16.90
CA TYR A 996 -35.48 64.47 -17.76
C TYR A 996 -34.12 64.77 -18.39
N PHE A 997 -34.13 65.40 -19.56
CA PHE A 997 -32.93 66.09 -20.01
C PHE A 997 -32.65 67.24 -19.02
N GLY A 998 -31.47 67.24 -18.40
CA GLY A 998 -31.15 68.21 -17.37
C GLY A 998 -30.87 67.60 -15.99
N ASP A 999 -31.38 66.39 -15.71
CA ASP A 999 -31.11 65.67 -14.47
C ASP A 999 -29.67 65.15 -14.47
N ALA A 1000 -28.76 65.87 -13.80
CA ALA A 1000 -27.33 65.59 -13.84
C ALA A 1000 -26.93 64.50 -12.83
N ASN A 1001 -27.77 64.19 -11.84
CA ASN A 1001 -27.47 63.25 -10.76
C ASN A 1001 -28.29 61.96 -10.81
N PHE A 1002 -29.24 61.85 -11.75
CA PHE A 1002 -30.15 60.72 -11.95
C PHE A 1002 -31.12 60.46 -10.79
N ASP A 1003 -31.52 61.49 -10.05
CA ASP A 1003 -32.53 61.38 -8.99
C ASP A 1003 -33.98 61.40 -9.52
N GLY A 1004 -34.15 61.56 -10.84
CA GLY A 1004 -35.42 61.57 -11.54
C GLY A 1004 -36.05 62.96 -11.66
N GLU A 1005 -35.41 64.00 -11.11
CA GLU A 1005 -35.83 65.40 -11.21
C GLU A 1005 -34.84 66.22 -12.04
N PHE A 1006 -35.31 67.27 -12.73
CA PHE A 1006 -34.43 68.33 -13.22
C PHE A 1006 -34.72 69.61 -12.45
N ASN A 1007 -33.80 70.05 -11.60
CA ASN A 1007 -34.00 71.22 -10.74
C ASN A 1007 -32.72 72.07 -10.60
N SER A 1008 -32.77 73.08 -9.72
CA SER A 1008 -31.62 73.96 -9.49
C SER A 1008 -30.36 73.26 -8.96
N SER A 1009 -30.47 72.09 -8.31
CA SER A 1009 -29.32 71.34 -7.80
C SER A 1009 -28.47 70.75 -8.93
N ASP A 1010 -29.09 70.29 -10.02
CA ASP A 1010 -28.40 69.82 -11.23
C ASP A 1010 -27.60 70.93 -11.89
N LEU A 1011 -28.20 72.13 -12.01
CA LEU A 1011 -27.53 73.30 -12.56
C LEU A 1011 -26.31 73.69 -11.71
N VAL A 1012 -26.43 73.64 -10.38
CA VAL A 1012 -25.28 73.88 -9.48
C VAL A 1012 -24.19 72.82 -9.69
N GLN A 1013 -24.57 71.55 -9.81
CA GLN A 1013 -23.64 70.44 -10.03
C GLN A 1013 -22.83 70.65 -11.32
N ILE A 1014 -23.47 70.86 -12.46
CA ILE A 1014 -22.77 70.98 -13.75
C ILE A 1014 -21.90 72.24 -13.84
N PHE A 1015 -22.33 73.37 -13.26
CA PHE A 1015 -21.49 74.57 -13.24
C PHE A 1015 -20.30 74.44 -12.28
N THR A 1016 -20.44 73.64 -11.23
CA THR A 1016 -19.31 73.31 -10.34
C THR A 1016 -18.27 72.41 -11.02
N ALA A 1017 -18.69 71.59 -11.99
CA ALA A 1017 -17.77 70.80 -12.82
C ALA A 1017 -16.89 71.66 -13.76
N ASN A 1018 -17.25 72.94 -13.99
CA ASN A 1018 -16.48 73.91 -14.78
C ASN A 1018 -16.16 73.46 -16.23
N THR A 1019 -17.11 72.79 -16.86
CA THR A 1019 -17.04 72.31 -18.27
C THR A 1019 -17.80 73.21 -19.25
N TYR A 1020 -18.46 74.27 -18.78
CA TYR A 1020 -19.26 75.16 -19.64
C TYR A 1020 -18.38 75.88 -20.67
N GLU A 1021 -18.70 75.68 -21.95
CA GLU A 1021 -17.96 76.16 -23.12
C GLU A 1021 -16.48 75.68 -23.11
N GLN A 1022 -16.17 74.57 -22.41
CA GLN A 1022 -14.82 74.05 -22.20
C GLN A 1022 -14.74 72.52 -22.34
N GLY A 1023 -13.67 72.05 -22.97
CA GLY A 1023 -13.25 70.64 -22.89
C GLY A 1023 -14.27 69.62 -23.39
N LEU A 1024 -14.18 68.40 -22.85
CA LEU A 1024 -15.14 67.32 -23.02
C LEU A 1024 -16.05 67.28 -21.80
N ALA A 1025 -17.35 67.11 -22.00
CA ALA A 1025 -18.34 66.94 -20.95
C ALA A 1025 -19.01 65.55 -21.07
N THR A 1026 -19.50 65.07 -19.93
CA THR A 1026 -20.38 63.91 -19.74
C THR A 1026 -21.78 64.39 -19.38
N TRP A 1027 -22.76 63.49 -19.32
CA TRP A 1027 -24.12 63.82 -18.91
C TRP A 1027 -24.17 64.50 -17.53
N ALA A 1028 -23.48 63.93 -16.53
CA ALA A 1028 -23.41 64.49 -15.18
C ALA A 1028 -22.63 65.82 -15.07
N THR A 1029 -21.94 66.22 -16.15
CA THR A 1029 -21.22 67.49 -16.27
C THR A 1029 -21.77 68.40 -17.37
N GLY A 1030 -22.96 68.09 -17.91
CA GLY A 1030 -23.76 69.00 -18.74
C GLY A 1030 -23.89 68.66 -20.24
N ASP A 1031 -23.36 67.54 -20.74
CA ASP A 1031 -23.51 67.11 -22.15
C ASP A 1031 -24.88 66.44 -22.39
N TRP A 1032 -25.95 67.22 -22.31
CA TRP A 1032 -27.32 66.71 -22.43
C TRP A 1032 -27.78 66.52 -23.88
N ASN A 1033 -27.14 67.17 -24.85
CA ASN A 1033 -27.39 66.95 -26.27
C ASN A 1033 -26.47 65.85 -26.87
N GLY A 1034 -25.50 65.34 -26.09
CA GLY A 1034 -24.60 64.26 -26.45
C GLY A 1034 -23.51 64.63 -27.47
N ASP A 1035 -23.24 65.90 -27.75
CA ASP A 1035 -22.18 66.34 -28.67
C ASP A 1035 -20.78 66.33 -28.05
N GLY A 1036 -20.70 66.01 -26.75
CA GLY A 1036 -19.45 65.85 -26.01
C GLY A 1036 -18.96 67.13 -25.36
N ARG A 1037 -19.76 68.20 -25.37
CA ARG A 1037 -19.44 69.50 -24.78
C ARG A 1037 -20.62 70.00 -23.99
N PHE A 1038 -20.36 70.73 -22.91
CA PHE A 1038 -21.42 71.46 -22.20
C PHE A 1038 -21.47 72.89 -22.73
N THR A 1039 -22.47 73.21 -23.54
CA THR A 1039 -22.65 74.54 -24.15
C THR A 1039 -24.04 75.10 -23.89
N SER A 1040 -24.30 76.28 -24.43
CA SER A 1040 -25.67 76.83 -24.44
C SER A 1040 -26.69 75.93 -25.16
N ALA A 1041 -26.26 75.05 -26.07
CA ALA A 1041 -27.17 74.13 -26.78
C ALA A 1041 -27.73 73.04 -25.84
N ASP A 1042 -26.95 72.57 -24.87
CA ASP A 1042 -27.37 71.59 -23.88
C ASP A 1042 -28.42 72.16 -22.93
N LEU A 1043 -28.21 73.38 -22.45
CA LEU A 1043 -29.20 74.09 -21.64
C LEU A 1043 -30.51 74.24 -22.40
N VAL A 1044 -30.45 74.59 -23.69
CA VAL A 1044 -31.66 74.67 -24.54
C VAL A 1044 -32.32 73.31 -24.68
N ALA A 1045 -31.58 72.22 -24.89
CA ALA A 1045 -32.12 70.87 -24.98
C ALA A 1045 -32.86 70.46 -23.69
N ALA A 1046 -32.27 70.69 -22.52
CA ALA A 1046 -32.88 70.39 -21.23
C ALA A 1046 -34.15 71.21 -20.97
N PHE A 1047 -34.12 72.52 -21.22
CA PHE A 1047 -35.32 73.36 -21.05
C PHE A 1047 -36.41 73.06 -22.08
N GLN A 1048 -36.06 72.58 -23.28
CA GLN A 1048 -37.04 72.13 -24.28
C GLN A 1048 -37.73 70.82 -23.91
N ASP A 1049 -37.07 69.94 -23.13
CA ASP A 1049 -37.70 68.75 -22.57
C ASP A 1049 -38.79 69.11 -21.55
N GLY A 1050 -38.66 70.27 -20.89
CA GLY A 1050 -39.71 70.89 -20.08
C GLY A 1050 -39.82 70.37 -18.66
N GLY A 1051 -38.82 69.63 -18.16
CA GLY A 1051 -38.82 69.01 -16.82
C GLY A 1051 -38.45 69.91 -15.64
N PHE A 1052 -37.96 71.14 -15.90
CA PHE A 1052 -37.36 71.98 -14.86
C PHE A 1052 -38.35 72.34 -13.74
N GLU A 1053 -38.01 71.96 -12.49
CA GLU A 1053 -38.80 72.20 -11.28
C GLU A 1053 -40.21 71.55 -11.32
N LEU A 1054 -40.40 70.48 -12.11
CA LEU A 1054 -41.64 69.69 -12.12
C LEU A 1054 -41.66 68.54 -11.08
N GLY A 1055 -40.55 68.32 -10.36
CA GLY A 1055 -40.36 67.21 -9.41
C GLY A 1055 -39.96 65.90 -10.13
N PRO A 1056 -40.02 64.75 -9.45
CA PRO A 1056 -39.63 63.47 -10.04
C PRO A 1056 -40.56 63.13 -11.19
N ARG A 1057 -39.97 62.70 -12.30
CA ARG A 1057 -40.73 62.19 -13.42
C ARG A 1057 -41.55 61.02 -12.92
N THR A 1058 -42.87 61.19 -12.87
CA THR A 1058 -43.77 60.13 -12.40
C THR A 1058 -43.48 58.88 -13.20
N ALA A 1059 -43.01 57.82 -12.53
CA ALA A 1059 -42.80 56.51 -13.14
C ALA A 1059 -44.00 56.23 -14.03
N LEU A 1060 -43.75 55.94 -15.32
CA LEU A 1060 -44.78 55.61 -16.30
C LEU A 1060 -45.73 54.63 -15.64
N GLN A 1061 -46.88 55.13 -15.16
CA GLN A 1061 -47.90 54.28 -14.58
C GLN A 1061 -48.23 53.35 -15.73
N ALA A 1062 -47.91 52.06 -15.59
CA ALA A 1062 -48.20 51.07 -16.61
C ALA A 1062 -49.66 51.30 -17.00
N VAL A 1063 -49.87 51.91 -18.16
CA VAL A 1063 -51.19 52.35 -18.57
C VAL A 1063 -51.99 51.06 -18.57
N PRO A 1064 -53.06 50.93 -17.75
CA PRO A 1064 -53.83 49.70 -17.76
C PRO A 1064 -54.25 49.48 -19.20
N GLU A 1065 -53.67 48.46 -19.85
CA GLU A 1065 -53.97 48.17 -21.24
C GLU A 1065 -55.49 48.19 -21.34
N PRO A 1066 -56.08 48.98 -22.27
CA PRO A 1066 -57.48 49.33 -22.23
C PRO A 1066 -58.27 48.03 -22.18
N SER A 1067 -58.78 47.69 -20.99
CA SER A 1067 -59.17 46.33 -20.61
C SER A 1067 -59.75 45.61 -21.82
N SER A 1068 -58.91 44.85 -22.54
CA SER A 1068 -59.36 44.19 -23.77
C SER A 1068 -60.43 43.16 -23.39
N LEU A 1069 -60.37 42.67 -22.14
CA LEU A 1069 -61.45 41.99 -21.40
C LEU A 1069 -62.82 42.70 -21.41
N LEU A 1070 -62.89 44.04 -21.32
CA LEU A 1070 -64.17 44.80 -21.40
C LEU A 1070 -64.72 44.85 -22.83
N LEU A 1071 -63.87 44.78 -23.87
CA LEU A 1071 -64.30 44.64 -25.27
C LEU A 1071 -64.68 43.19 -25.64
N TRP A 1072 -64.10 42.20 -24.97
CA TRP A 1072 -64.48 40.79 -25.15
C TRP A 1072 -65.81 40.43 -24.48
N LEU A 1073 -66.19 41.11 -23.39
CA LEU A 1073 -67.47 40.86 -22.69
C LEU A 1073 -68.72 40.98 -23.60
N PRO A 1074 -68.91 42.04 -24.40
CA PRO A 1074 -70.05 42.12 -25.32
C PRO A 1074 -69.95 41.11 -26.47
N LEU A 1075 -68.75 40.74 -26.94
CA LEU A 1075 -68.57 39.71 -27.97
C LEU A 1075 -68.98 38.32 -27.46
N VAL A 1076 -68.57 37.98 -26.22
CA VAL A 1076 -68.94 36.73 -25.54
C VAL A 1076 -70.44 36.69 -25.24
N LEU A 1077 -71.04 37.82 -24.84
CA LEU A 1077 -72.50 37.94 -24.67
C LEU A 1077 -73.27 37.86 -26.00
N CYS A 1078 -72.67 38.33 -27.10
CA CYS A 1078 -73.26 38.21 -28.44
C CYS A 1078 -73.19 36.76 -28.95
N LEU A 1079 -72.06 36.08 -28.74
CA LEU A 1079 -71.85 34.68 -29.08
C LEU A 1079 -72.71 33.73 -28.22
N SER A 1080 -72.93 34.04 -26.94
CA SER A 1080 -73.83 33.25 -26.08
C SER A 1080 -75.30 33.37 -26.51
N LYS A 1081 -75.74 34.56 -26.95
CA LYS A 1081 -77.07 34.76 -27.56
C LYS A 1081 -77.21 34.07 -28.92
N LEU A 1082 -76.16 34.04 -29.74
CA LEU A 1082 -76.15 33.31 -31.01
C LEU A 1082 -76.29 31.80 -30.80
N ARG A 1083 -75.65 31.25 -29.75
CA ARG A 1083 -75.76 29.84 -29.36
C ARG A 1083 -77.16 29.47 -28.88
N LEU A 1084 -77.83 30.34 -28.12
CA LEU A 1084 -79.23 30.15 -27.71
C LEU A 1084 -80.22 30.21 -28.88
N TYR A 1085 -79.95 31.04 -29.90
CA TYR A 1085 -80.80 31.15 -31.10
C TYR A 1085 -80.67 29.92 -32.03
N VAL A 1086 -79.49 29.29 -32.09
CA VAL A 1086 -79.24 28.08 -32.89
C VAL A 1086 -79.80 26.82 -32.24
N CYS A 1087 -80.02 26.78 -30.91
CA CYS A 1087 -80.67 25.66 -30.23
C CYS A 1087 -82.21 25.75 -30.17
N GLN A 1088 -82.83 26.86 -30.58
CA GLN A 1088 -84.29 27.04 -30.63
C GLN A 1088 -84.90 26.91 -32.04
N ARG A 1089 -84.07 26.72 -33.07
CA ARG A 1089 -84.48 26.17 -34.36
C ARG A 1089 -84.05 24.72 -34.44
#